data_AF-A0A7W7J0B7-F1
#
_entry.id   AF-A0A7W7J0B7-F1
#
_cell.length_a   1.000
_cell.length_b   1.000
_cell.length_c   1.000
_cell.angle_alpha   90.00
_cell.angle_beta   90.00
_cell.angle_gamma   90.00
#
_symmetry.space_group_name_H-M   'P 1'
#
loop_
_entity.id
_entity.type
_entity.pdbx_description
1 polymer ?
#
loop_
_entity_poly.entity_id
_entity_poly.type
_entity_poly.pdbx_seq_one_letter_code
_entity_poly.pdbx_strand_id
1 'polypeptide(L)'
;MIKNYLLLPLILLFSSVNAQVINIPDTKLKEALLRSDPYNAVAKDLSGNSIKIDKNNNGSIEVSEALNISYLDISNSQITSLQGISNFTNLVTFNCQGNLLTSLDLNSLKKLKTISCSSNTITTLAINELIGLESFNCSYNRLQILNLDGFTKLNTLSCSSNALTKLSVANCESLVNVDFIYNPIAEMNFSNCKALTSLYCNDLQLEKLNVSGCLSLTLLNCSTNKLTNLNLAGLNKLQNLYCANNQIKNLDVSNLPALQLIDCHYNEMESLTAANCINLKQLNFIINPVKTLNLSGCKSLTSFTGSNGKITDLNMSNCTALTNLDCGNNDISVINLNGLDNLLTLSCYNNNLSNLDISNLLKLETLACAGNNLTSLDFSKSLNLKAVDVDGNYFTSLEIKNLPKLETFDCTYSTQLTKLELSNLPKLSNLYCYKSKIEKLILDNLPDLFGLYCEDNKIRELDLSQYLKLDRIYISNNPIEFLNLKNGKKASELRAMNLSSVKYVCIDDFEIDFVKYELNSAKYEINTYCSFTPGGKFYTIKGNQKIDLDNQGCAKSNVVYPNLNFSISDGTNTGNIISDISGNYTIAVGEGIHTVKPIIENSNYFSVSPESFTVNFPVEASPFTQNFCITPKGEHQDIEISMLSILPARPGFDATYKIVYKNKANKTVSGDVTLDFNDAILDYVSSKPEIASQASNKLVWHYADLKAFETREIELTLNLNSPTETPAVNMGDFLSFNAVITPSLGDENQADNSFAMRQTVVGSFDPNDKTCLEGDVIKPELIGEYVHYLIRFENTGTYLAENIVVKDMIDLSKFDIATLVPTSSSHNYTTKISNGNKVEFIFEKINLPFDDANNDGYIAFKIKTLPTLKVGDTFTNDASIYFDYNFPIVTNKTASTFKILGTSDFEFSKYFNIYPNPVKDVLNINSNTSVEKKSIYIYDVLGQIVIAVPNAENNSNIDVSKLSKGNYIIKIKTNSGFTATKFIKN
;
A
#
# COMPACT_ATOMS: atom_id res chain seq x y z
N MET A 1 -3.51 102.78 -25.65
CA MET A 1 -3.01 104.05 -25.06
C MET A 1 -4.03 104.47 -24.01
N ILE A 2 -3.56 104.75 -22.79
CA ILE A 2 -4.19 105.60 -21.75
C ILE A 2 -5.53 105.15 -21.12
N LYS A 3 -5.39 104.88 -19.81
CA LYS A 3 -6.18 105.31 -18.62
C LYS A 3 -7.70 105.13 -18.58
N ASN A 4 -8.11 104.32 -17.61
CA ASN A 4 -8.50 104.72 -16.24
C ASN A 4 -9.40 105.94 -15.99
N TYR A 5 -10.45 105.60 -15.22
CA TYR A 5 -10.98 106.20 -13.99
C TYR A 5 -11.57 107.62 -14.03
N LEU A 6 -12.77 107.77 -13.47
CA LEU A 6 -13.04 108.09 -12.04
C LEU A 6 -14.58 108.02 -11.82
N LEU A 7 -15.10 107.28 -10.81
CA LEU A 7 -15.45 107.69 -9.42
C LEU A 7 -16.47 108.87 -9.34
N LEU A 8 -17.48 108.95 -8.46
CA LEU A 8 -17.69 108.60 -7.02
C LEU A 8 -19.27 108.50 -6.77
N PRO A 9 -19.89 108.48 -5.56
CA PRO A 9 -20.72 107.39 -4.96
C PRO A 9 -22.11 107.85 -4.38
N LEU A 10 -22.85 107.02 -3.59
CA LEU A 10 -23.35 107.24 -2.19
C LEU A 10 -24.52 106.31 -1.68
N ILE A 11 -24.37 105.80 -0.43
CA ILE A 11 -25.33 105.49 0.69
C ILE A 11 -26.46 104.43 0.53
N LEU A 12 -26.57 103.32 1.30
CA LEU A 12 -26.70 103.01 2.76
C LEU A 12 -28.13 103.07 3.35
N LEU A 13 -28.75 101.89 3.57
CA LEU A 13 -29.67 101.52 4.67
C LEU A 13 -29.95 100.01 4.59
N PHE A 14 -29.36 99.20 5.48
CA PHE A 14 -29.71 97.77 5.62
C PHE A 14 -30.20 97.50 7.06
N SER A 15 -31.43 97.00 7.16
CA SER A 15 -32.04 96.44 8.36
C SER A 15 -31.71 94.95 8.47
N SER A 16 -31.25 94.52 9.65
CA SER A 16 -31.03 93.13 10.02
C SER A 16 -32.37 92.38 10.20
N VAL A 17 -32.68 91.45 9.30
CA VAL A 17 -33.70 90.41 9.52
C VAL A 17 -33.00 89.25 10.21
N ASN A 18 -33.36 88.95 11.47
CA ASN A 18 -32.92 87.72 12.12
C ASN A 18 -33.68 86.54 11.53
N ALA A 19 -32.96 85.54 11.02
CA ALA A 19 -33.56 84.36 10.44
C ALA A 19 -34.16 83.42 11.51
N GLN A 20 -35.24 82.71 11.15
CA GLN A 20 -35.95 81.81 12.06
C GLN A 20 -35.21 80.48 12.20
N VAL A 21 -34.58 80.29 13.37
CA VAL A 21 -33.84 79.06 13.72
C VAL A 21 -34.81 77.92 14.06
N ILE A 22 -34.54 76.72 13.53
CA ILE A 22 -35.29 75.49 13.79
C ILE A 22 -34.91 74.94 15.18
N ASN A 23 -35.90 74.58 16.00
CA ASN A 23 -35.66 73.91 17.27
C ASN A 23 -35.31 72.43 17.06
N ILE A 24 -34.05 72.07 17.34
CA ILE A 24 -33.50 70.71 17.21
C ILE A 24 -32.92 70.31 18.58
N PRO A 25 -33.72 69.71 19.47
CA PRO A 25 -33.30 69.40 20.85
C PRO A 25 -32.38 68.18 20.94
N ASP A 26 -32.47 67.24 20.00
CA ASP A 26 -31.55 66.10 19.92
C ASP A 26 -30.19 66.59 19.40
N THR A 27 -29.19 66.55 20.29
CA THR A 27 -27.85 67.05 19.98
C THR A 27 -27.17 66.24 18.88
N LYS A 28 -27.48 64.95 18.77
CA LYS A 28 -26.94 64.07 17.72
C LYS A 28 -27.56 64.36 16.36
N LEU A 29 -28.84 64.70 16.31
CA LEU A 29 -29.48 65.21 15.09
C LEU A 29 -28.85 66.54 14.67
N LYS A 30 -28.67 67.48 15.61
CA LYS A 30 -28.05 68.77 15.30
C LYS A 30 -26.62 68.59 14.78
N GLU A 31 -25.81 67.76 15.42
CA GLU A 31 -24.45 67.40 14.98
C GLU A 31 -24.47 66.75 13.59
N ALA A 32 -25.41 65.84 13.31
CA ALA A 32 -25.53 65.20 12.01
C ALA A 32 -25.84 66.20 10.88
N LEU A 33 -26.75 67.15 11.12
CA LEU A 33 -27.10 68.18 10.15
C LEU A 33 -25.94 69.15 9.90
N LEU A 34 -25.23 69.57 10.95
CA LEU A 34 -24.09 70.49 10.85
C LEU A 34 -22.84 69.86 10.20
N ARG A 35 -22.75 68.53 10.16
CA ARG A 35 -21.69 67.82 9.42
C ARG A 35 -21.85 67.91 7.90
N SER A 36 -23.00 68.35 7.39
CA SER A 36 -23.19 68.51 5.95
C SER A 36 -22.18 69.49 5.35
N ASP A 37 -21.66 69.15 4.19
CA ASP A 37 -20.64 69.93 3.49
C ASP A 37 -20.72 69.65 1.98
N PRO A 38 -20.28 70.56 1.08
CA PRO A 38 -20.24 70.30 -0.36
C PRO A 38 -19.43 69.07 -0.77
N TYR A 39 -18.54 68.57 0.08
CA TYR A 39 -17.70 67.39 -0.22
C TYR A 39 -18.24 66.08 0.36
N ASN A 40 -19.38 66.08 1.07
CA ASN A 40 -19.99 64.86 1.61
C ASN A 40 -21.45 64.70 1.19
N ALA A 41 -21.97 63.48 1.37
CA ALA A 41 -23.31 63.13 0.91
C ALA A 41 -24.39 63.33 1.97
N VAL A 42 -24.13 64.05 3.07
CA VAL A 42 -25.10 64.20 4.18
C VAL A 42 -26.35 64.95 3.70
N ALA A 43 -26.20 66.01 2.91
CA ALA A 43 -27.33 66.77 2.37
C ALA A 43 -27.10 67.19 0.92
N LYS A 44 -28.16 67.20 0.11
CA LYS A 44 -28.11 67.74 -1.26
C LYS A 44 -29.21 68.77 -1.49
N ASP A 45 -28.89 69.75 -2.32
CA ASP A 45 -29.82 70.80 -2.72
C ASP A 45 -30.92 70.29 -3.68
N LEU A 46 -31.80 71.19 -4.11
CA LEU A 46 -32.88 70.88 -5.06
C LEU A 46 -32.39 70.47 -6.46
N SER A 47 -31.13 70.73 -6.79
CA SER A 47 -30.48 70.33 -8.05
C SER A 47 -29.69 69.01 -7.92
N GLY A 48 -29.60 68.46 -6.71
CA GLY A 48 -28.89 67.21 -6.42
C GLY A 48 -27.40 67.36 -6.10
N ASN A 49 -26.90 68.59 -5.91
CA ASN A 49 -25.52 68.84 -5.51
C ASN A 49 -25.36 68.75 -3.99
N SER A 50 -24.28 68.13 -3.52
CA SER A 50 -23.91 68.16 -2.10
C SER A 50 -23.77 69.58 -1.59
N ILE A 51 -24.34 69.88 -0.42
CA ILE A 51 -24.40 71.23 0.13
C ILE A 51 -24.24 71.21 1.64
N LYS A 52 -23.59 72.25 2.17
CA LYS A 52 -23.65 72.57 3.59
C LYS A 52 -24.99 73.20 3.95
N ILE A 53 -25.69 72.63 4.93
CA ILE A 53 -26.99 73.15 5.39
C ILE A 53 -26.81 74.49 6.10
N ASP A 54 -25.92 74.58 7.11
CA ASP A 54 -25.57 75.83 7.80
C ASP A 54 -24.69 76.70 6.90
N LYS A 55 -25.34 77.46 6.01
CA LYS A 55 -24.68 78.21 4.94
C LYS A 55 -23.96 79.45 5.49
N ASN A 56 -24.50 80.04 6.55
CA ASN A 56 -23.93 81.22 7.19
C ASN A 56 -22.90 80.91 8.29
N ASN A 57 -22.69 79.62 8.62
CA ASN A 57 -21.77 79.12 9.64
C ASN A 57 -22.05 79.64 11.05
N ASN A 58 -23.33 79.91 11.38
CA ASN A 58 -23.71 80.42 12.70
C ASN A 58 -23.97 79.31 13.73
N GLY A 59 -23.82 78.03 13.37
CA GLY A 59 -24.00 76.87 14.25
C GLY A 59 -25.46 76.52 14.53
N SER A 60 -26.40 77.12 13.80
CA SER A 60 -27.85 76.87 13.87
C SER A 60 -28.39 76.57 12.47
N ILE A 61 -29.49 75.81 12.39
CA ILE A 61 -30.16 75.56 11.10
C ILE A 61 -31.41 76.42 11.03
N GLU A 62 -31.53 77.20 9.97
CA GLU A 62 -32.68 78.08 9.72
C GLU A 62 -33.70 77.44 8.78
N VAL A 63 -34.97 77.85 8.88
CA VAL A 63 -36.04 77.32 8.00
C VAL A 63 -35.70 77.55 6.53
N SER A 64 -35.17 78.73 6.18
CA SER A 64 -34.74 79.03 4.80
C SER A 64 -33.63 78.12 4.29
N GLU A 65 -32.76 77.62 5.18
CA GLU A 65 -31.70 76.68 4.82
C GLU A 65 -32.27 75.28 4.58
N ALA A 66 -33.13 74.79 5.49
CA ALA A 66 -33.81 73.51 5.36
C ALA A 66 -34.67 73.39 4.09
N LEU A 67 -35.29 74.49 3.65
CA LEU A 67 -36.10 74.53 2.42
C LEU A 67 -35.28 74.28 1.14
N ASN A 68 -33.96 74.45 1.17
CA ASN A 68 -33.11 74.20 0.00
C ASN A 68 -32.70 72.74 -0.14
N ILE A 69 -33.05 71.87 0.81
CA ILE A 69 -32.57 70.48 0.90
C ILE A 69 -33.61 69.52 0.31
N SER A 70 -33.18 68.67 -0.63
CA SER A 70 -34.00 67.62 -1.25
C SER A 70 -33.60 66.20 -0.86
N TYR A 71 -32.36 66.01 -0.41
CA TYR A 71 -31.83 64.74 0.06
C TYR A 71 -31.20 64.96 1.43
N LEU A 72 -31.49 64.04 2.37
CA LEU A 72 -30.85 64.05 3.68
C LEU A 72 -30.52 62.64 4.15
N ASP A 73 -29.27 62.44 4.55
CA ASP A 73 -28.75 61.22 5.19
C ASP A 73 -28.16 61.56 6.55
N ILE A 74 -28.85 61.11 7.59
CA ILE A 74 -28.48 61.24 9.01
C ILE A 74 -28.35 59.85 9.64
N SER A 75 -28.00 58.85 8.83
CA SER A 75 -27.85 57.48 9.30
C SER A 75 -26.71 57.32 10.31
N ASN A 76 -26.77 56.25 11.13
CA ASN A 76 -25.71 55.82 12.04
C ASN A 76 -25.19 56.92 12.97
N SER A 77 -26.09 57.77 13.46
CA SER A 77 -25.74 58.98 14.20
C SER A 77 -26.19 58.96 15.66
N GLN A 78 -26.71 57.82 16.14
CA GLN A 78 -27.23 57.64 17.51
C GLN A 78 -28.39 58.60 17.86
N ILE A 79 -29.19 58.98 16.86
CA ILE A 79 -30.29 59.93 17.01
C ILE A 79 -31.47 59.25 17.72
N THR A 80 -32.06 59.94 18.70
CA THR A 80 -33.20 59.45 19.48
C THR A 80 -34.51 60.17 19.14
N SER A 81 -34.44 61.39 18.61
CA SER A 81 -35.60 62.19 18.19
C SER A 81 -35.33 62.97 16.90
N LEU A 82 -36.32 62.98 16.00
CA LEU A 82 -36.32 63.77 14.76
C LEU A 82 -37.04 65.12 14.88
N GLN A 83 -37.27 65.61 16.10
CA GLN A 83 -37.90 66.92 16.28
C GLN A 83 -37.14 68.01 15.51
N GLY A 84 -37.88 68.74 14.68
CA GLY A 84 -37.33 69.77 13.78
C GLY A 84 -37.31 69.35 12.30
N ILE A 85 -37.32 68.04 11.99
CA ILE A 85 -37.20 67.55 10.60
C ILE A 85 -38.37 67.94 9.71
N SER A 86 -39.55 68.19 10.27
CA SER A 86 -40.75 68.62 9.54
C SER A 86 -40.57 69.93 8.77
N ASN A 87 -39.54 70.73 9.07
CA ASN A 87 -39.21 71.96 8.34
C ASN A 87 -38.52 71.70 6.99
N PHE A 88 -37.98 70.50 6.76
CA PHE A 88 -37.33 70.11 5.51
C PHE A 88 -38.36 69.66 4.46
N THR A 89 -39.35 70.51 4.19
CA THR A 89 -40.56 70.16 3.40
C THR A 89 -40.30 69.82 1.93
N ASN A 90 -39.10 70.12 1.41
CA ASN A 90 -38.68 69.78 0.05
C ASN A 90 -37.94 68.44 -0.07
N LEU A 91 -37.83 67.66 1.01
CA LEU A 91 -37.21 66.34 0.98
C LEU A 91 -37.93 65.38 0.03
N VAL A 92 -37.13 64.74 -0.81
CA VAL A 92 -37.49 63.67 -1.74
C VAL A 92 -36.91 62.35 -1.25
N THR A 93 -35.69 62.37 -0.69
CA THR A 93 -35.02 61.20 -0.12
C THR A 93 -34.61 61.48 1.32
N PHE A 94 -34.99 60.57 2.23
CA PHE A 94 -34.63 60.67 3.63
C PHE A 94 -34.11 59.34 4.18
N ASN A 95 -32.88 59.35 4.67
CA ASN A 95 -32.23 58.21 5.30
C ASN A 95 -31.92 58.51 6.78
N CYS A 96 -32.62 57.82 7.68
CA CYS A 96 -32.40 57.86 9.13
C CYS A 96 -32.07 56.47 9.71
N GLN A 97 -31.53 55.56 8.88
CA GLN A 97 -31.14 54.22 9.27
C GLN A 97 -30.12 54.18 10.42
N GLY A 98 -30.14 53.14 11.25
CA GLY A 98 -29.06 52.87 12.21
C GLY A 98 -29.05 53.85 13.39
N ASN A 99 -30.23 54.30 13.81
CA ASN A 99 -30.41 55.21 14.92
C ASN A 99 -31.19 54.53 16.05
N LEU A 100 -31.63 55.30 17.05
CA LEU A 100 -32.31 54.81 18.25
C LEU A 100 -33.76 55.31 18.30
N LEU A 101 -34.39 55.53 17.14
CA LEU A 101 -35.76 56.04 17.05
C LEU A 101 -36.76 54.98 17.52
N THR A 102 -37.72 55.38 18.35
CA THR A 102 -38.83 54.54 18.83
C THR A 102 -40.16 54.83 18.12
N SER A 103 -40.28 56.02 17.52
CA SER A 103 -41.41 56.43 16.67
C SER A 103 -40.91 57.24 15.48
N LEU A 104 -41.69 57.25 14.40
CA LEU A 104 -41.38 58.01 13.19
C LEU A 104 -42.66 58.60 12.59
N ASP A 105 -42.76 59.92 12.58
CA ASP A 105 -43.81 60.68 11.90
C ASP A 105 -43.20 61.54 10.78
N LEU A 106 -43.60 61.24 9.55
CA LEU A 106 -43.14 61.95 8.35
C LEU A 106 -44.30 62.48 7.52
N ASN A 107 -45.54 62.49 8.03
CA ASN A 107 -46.74 62.88 7.27
C ASN A 107 -46.69 64.32 6.73
N SER A 108 -45.89 65.18 7.35
CA SER A 108 -45.66 66.56 6.87
C SER A 108 -44.78 66.64 5.61
N LEU A 109 -43.97 65.62 5.32
CA LEU A 109 -42.96 65.61 4.26
C LEU A 109 -43.48 64.95 2.96
N LYS A 110 -44.56 65.51 2.41
CA LYS A 110 -45.36 64.92 1.32
C LYS A 110 -44.63 64.72 -0.03
N LYS A 111 -43.43 65.30 -0.19
CA LYS A 111 -42.60 65.15 -1.39
C LYS A 111 -41.67 63.92 -1.33
N LEU A 112 -41.63 63.21 -0.21
CA LEU A 112 -40.83 62.01 -0.05
C LEU A 112 -41.23 60.94 -1.05
N LYS A 113 -40.21 60.43 -1.74
CA LYS A 113 -40.28 59.28 -2.64
C LYS A 113 -39.49 58.10 -2.10
N THR A 114 -38.43 58.36 -1.34
CA THR A 114 -37.57 57.33 -0.78
C THR A 114 -37.35 57.55 0.70
N ILE A 115 -37.68 56.54 1.50
CA ILE A 115 -37.47 56.56 2.96
C ILE A 115 -36.69 55.30 3.36
N SER A 116 -35.61 55.49 4.11
CA SER A 116 -34.93 54.42 4.85
C SER A 116 -34.91 54.76 6.34
N CYS A 117 -35.63 53.99 7.14
CA CYS A 117 -35.65 54.08 8.60
C CYS A 117 -35.29 52.74 9.28
N SER A 118 -34.56 51.89 8.55
CA SER A 118 -34.16 50.57 9.02
C SER A 118 -33.20 50.63 10.22
N SER A 119 -33.07 49.52 10.94
CA SER A 119 -32.14 49.39 12.08
C SER A 119 -32.37 50.47 13.14
N ASN A 120 -33.62 50.58 13.59
CA ASN A 120 -34.04 51.43 14.70
C ASN A 120 -34.81 50.56 15.71
N THR A 121 -35.58 51.18 16.61
CA THR A 121 -36.48 50.48 17.54
C THR A 121 -37.93 50.94 17.38
N ILE A 122 -38.31 51.29 16.15
CA ILE A 122 -39.61 51.90 15.83
C ILE A 122 -40.75 50.93 16.12
N THR A 123 -41.70 51.36 16.94
CA THR A 123 -42.96 50.64 17.21
C THR A 123 -44.17 51.33 16.58
N THR A 124 -44.08 52.64 16.31
CA THR A 124 -45.16 53.46 15.73
C THR A 124 -44.65 54.26 14.53
N LEU A 125 -45.39 54.18 13.43
CA LEU A 125 -45.03 54.77 12.14
C LEU A 125 -46.22 55.55 11.57
N ALA A 126 -46.01 56.82 11.22
CA ALA A 126 -47.02 57.68 10.60
C ALA A 126 -46.51 58.19 9.24
N ILE A 127 -46.92 57.49 8.17
CA ILE A 127 -46.55 57.77 6.77
C ILE A 127 -47.75 57.72 5.81
N ASN A 128 -48.97 57.60 6.32
CA ASN A 128 -50.19 57.41 5.53
C ASN A 128 -50.48 58.54 4.52
N GLU A 129 -49.93 59.73 4.73
CA GLU A 129 -50.06 60.86 3.79
C GLU A 129 -49.07 60.80 2.62
N LEU A 130 -48.13 59.85 2.63
CA LEU A 130 -47.02 59.74 1.68
C LEU A 130 -47.37 58.88 0.46
N ILE A 131 -48.54 59.09 -0.15
CA ILE A 131 -49.03 58.32 -1.30
C ILE A 131 -48.13 58.39 -2.56
N GLY A 132 -47.20 59.36 -2.58
CA GLY A 132 -46.18 59.49 -3.62
C GLY A 132 -44.93 58.63 -3.44
N LEU A 133 -44.87 57.83 -2.36
CA LEU A 133 -43.71 57.04 -2.00
C LEU A 133 -43.44 55.94 -3.04
N GLU A 134 -42.19 55.84 -3.47
CA GLU A 134 -41.70 54.91 -4.49
C GLU A 134 -40.88 53.78 -3.85
N SER A 135 -40.10 54.07 -2.80
CA SER A 135 -39.28 53.09 -2.09
C SER A 135 -39.37 53.28 -0.57
N PHE A 136 -39.63 52.19 0.16
CA PHE A 136 -39.72 52.22 1.61
C PHE A 136 -38.96 51.08 2.28
N ASN A 137 -38.00 51.44 3.15
CA ASN A 137 -37.28 50.48 3.99
C ASN A 137 -37.49 50.78 5.48
N CYS A 138 -38.18 49.88 6.17
CA CYS A 138 -38.37 49.88 7.62
C CYS A 138 -37.93 48.57 8.29
N SER A 139 -37.02 47.81 7.64
CA SER A 139 -36.50 46.55 8.19
C SER A 139 -35.77 46.74 9.53
N TYR A 140 -35.65 45.67 10.33
CA TYR A 140 -34.99 45.70 11.64
C TYR A 140 -35.57 46.76 12.58
N ASN A 141 -36.88 46.65 12.83
CA ASN A 141 -37.64 47.47 13.76
C ASN A 141 -38.54 46.57 14.63
N ARG A 142 -39.52 47.14 15.32
CA ARG A 142 -40.46 46.43 16.20
C ARG A 142 -41.91 46.65 15.80
N LEU A 143 -42.18 46.86 14.51
CA LEU A 143 -43.52 47.06 13.99
C LEU A 143 -44.33 45.77 14.10
N GLN A 144 -45.57 45.87 14.57
CA GLN A 144 -46.52 44.74 14.62
C GLN A 144 -47.53 44.75 13.48
N ILE A 145 -47.84 45.94 12.95
CA ILE A 145 -48.77 46.14 11.84
C ILE A 145 -48.14 47.15 10.89
N LEU A 146 -48.19 46.85 9.60
CA LEU A 146 -47.82 47.79 8.54
C LEU A 146 -48.94 47.83 7.51
N ASN A 147 -49.58 48.99 7.37
CA ASN A 147 -50.62 49.23 6.38
C ASN A 147 -50.10 50.19 5.31
N LEU A 148 -50.01 49.70 4.07
CA LEU A 148 -49.58 50.43 2.89
C LEU A 148 -50.67 50.45 1.82
N ASP A 149 -51.93 50.26 2.22
CA ASP A 149 -53.05 50.28 1.28
C ASP A 149 -53.11 51.63 0.55
N GLY A 150 -53.23 51.58 -0.78
CA GLY A 150 -53.33 52.78 -1.63
C GLY A 150 -52.01 53.43 -2.01
N PHE A 151 -50.85 52.87 -1.64
CA PHE A 151 -49.53 53.34 -2.07
C PHE A 151 -49.22 52.92 -3.52
N THR A 152 -49.99 53.47 -4.46
CA THR A 152 -50.01 53.06 -5.88
C THR A 152 -48.68 53.23 -6.62
N LYS A 153 -47.77 54.07 -6.13
CA LYS A 153 -46.43 54.31 -6.70
C LYS A 153 -45.32 53.49 -6.07
N LEU A 154 -45.61 52.75 -4.99
CA LEU A 154 -44.60 52.00 -4.25
C LEU A 154 -44.10 50.84 -5.12
N ASN A 155 -42.81 50.87 -5.47
CA ASN A 155 -42.15 49.84 -6.28
C ASN A 155 -41.31 48.88 -5.44
N THR A 156 -40.75 49.37 -4.33
CA THR A 156 -39.84 48.62 -3.46
C THR A 156 -40.27 48.76 -2.00
N LEU A 157 -40.48 47.62 -1.34
CA LEU A 157 -40.80 47.53 0.07
C LEU A 157 -39.82 46.58 0.77
N SER A 158 -39.17 47.05 1.83
CA SER A 158 -38.40 46.24 2.76
C SER A 158 -38.92 46.45 4.18
N CYS A 159 -39.54 45.44 4.76
CA CYS A 159 -40.06 45.42 6.13
C CYS A 159 -39.71 44.12 6.88
N SER A 160 -38.62 43.47 6.47
CA SER A 160 -38.08 42.27 7.11
C SER A 160 -37.64 42.49 8.55
N SER A 161 -37.56 41.42 9.33
CA SER A 161 -37.10 41.44 10.74
C SER A 161 -37.85 42.48 11.57
N ASN A 162 -39.18 42.36 11.59
CA ASN A 162 -40.07 43.09 12.47
C ASN A 162 -40.86 42.08 13.32
N ALA A 163 -41.92 42.53 13.99
CA ALA A 163 -42.87 41.68 14.69
C ALA A 163 -44.22 41.64 13.95
N LEU A 164 -44.22 41.77 12.61
CA LEU A 164 -45.45 41.95 11.84
C LEU A 164 -46.32 40.70 11.92
N THR A 165 -47.51 40.84 12.47
CA THR A 165 -48.58 39.84 12.37
C THR A 165 -49.55 40.16 11.23
N LYS A 166 -49.52 41.41 10.74
CA LYS A 166 -50.33 41.88 9.61
C LYS A 166 -49.56 42.87 8.73
N LEU A 167 -49.47 42.54 7.45
CA LEU A 167 -49.01 43.43 6.38
C LEU A 167 -50.14 43.60 5.37
N SER A 168 -50.52 44.85 5.07
CA SER A 168 -51.53 45.15 4.05
C SER A 168 -50.91 45.96 2.92
N VAL A 169 -51.08 45.48 1.69
CA VAL A 169 -50.55 46.08 0.46
C VAL A 169 -51.64 46.17 -0.62
N ALA A 170 -52.89 46.37 -0.21
CA ALA A 170 -54.00 46.47 -1.14
C ALA A 170 -53.81 47.68 -2.07
N ASN A 171 -54.00 47.47 -3.37
CA ASN A 171 -53.83 48.50 -4.41
C ASN A 171 -52.39 49.05 -4.56
N CYS A 172 -51.37 48.31 -4.12
CA CYS A 172 -49.97 48.57 -4.47
C CYS A 172 -49.63 47.97 -5.85
N GLU A 173 -50.24 48.50 -6.91
CA GLU A 173 -50.14 47.91 -8.27
C GLU A 173 -48.73 47.97 -8.88
N SER A 174 -47.93 48.97 -8.49
CA SER A 174 -46.56 49.18 -8.98
C SER A 174 -45.50 48.36 -8.23
N LEU A 175 -45.90 47.56 -7.24
CA LEU A 175 -44.97 46.84 -6.37
C LEU A 175 -44.25 45.74 -7.17
N VAL A 176 -42.93 45.82 -7.21
CA VAL A 176 -42.06 44.89 -7.94
C VAL A 176 -41.24 44.05 -6.96
N ASN A 177 -40.65 44.69 -5.95
CA ASN A 177 -39.76 44.08 -4.98
C ASN A 177 -40.35 44.18 -3.56
N VAL A 178 -40.51 43.03 -2.90
CA VAL A 178 -41.01 42.96 -1.53
C VAL A 178 -40.12 42.04 -0.71
N ASP A 179 -39.48 42.60 0.30
CA ASP A 179 -38.80 41.85 1.35
C ASP A 179 -39.56 42.03 2.67
N PHE A 180 -40.11 40.94 3.17
CA PHE A 180 -40.87 40.91 4.42
C PHE A 180 -40.58 39.66 5.25
N ILE A 181 -39.45 38.99 4.99
CA ILE A 181 -39.04 37.78 5.68
C ILE A 181 -38.79 38.03 7.17
N TYR A 182 -38.79 36.97 7.98
CA TYR A 182 -38.67 37.04 9.44
C TYR A 182 -39.78 37.89 10.09
N ASN A 183 -41.03 37.63 9.69
CA ASN A 183 -42.24 38.14 10.34
C ASN A 183 -43.25 37.00 10.56
N PRO A 184 -43.94 36.93 11.71
CA PRO A 184 -44.93 35.89 12.00
C PRO A 184 -46.29 36.18 11.32
N ILE A 185 -46.36 36.04 9.99
CA ILE A 185 -47.55 36.37 9.20
C ILE A 185 -48.27 35.09 8.76
N ALA A 186 -49.52 34.93 9.20
CA ALA A 186 -50.33 33.75 8.87
C ALA A 186 -51.02 33.84 7.48
N GLU A 187 -51.36 35.04 7.01
CA GLU A 187 -52.08 35.22 5.75
C GLU A 187 -51.51 36.39 4.94
N MET A 188 -51.30 36.18 3.64
CA MET A 188 -50.88 37.24 2.72
C MET A 188 -51.73 37.26 1.45
N ASN A 189 -52.07 38.48 1.01
CA ASN A 189 -52.84 38.73 -0.20
C ASN A 189 -52.13 39.74 -1.11
N PHE A 190 -51.61 39.25 -2.23
CA PHE A 190 -50.95 40.03 -3.28
C PHE A 190 -51.81 40.13 -4.56
N SER A 191 -53.09 39.75 -4.53
CA SER A 191 -53.94 39.69 -5.72
C SER A 191 -54.04 41.00 -6.52
N ASN A 192 -53.69 42.16 -5.96
CA ASN A 192 -53.67 43.44 -6.68
C ASN A 192 -52.26 43.88 -7.14
N CYS A 193 -51.20 43.16 -6.77
CA CYS A 193 -49.81 43.49 -7.11
C CYS A 193 -49.43 42.94 -8.50
N LYS A 194 -49.96 43.57 -9.55
CA LYS A 194 -49.83 43.12 -10.95
C LYS A 194 -48.40 43.21 -11.51
N ALA A 195 -47.59 44.12 -10.97
CA ALA A 195 -46.19 44.34 -11.39
C ALA A 195 -45.18 43.37 -10.72
N LEU A 196 -45.63 42.56 -9.76
CA LEU A 196 -44.75 41.65 -9.01
C LEU A 196 -44.14 40.60 -9.94
N THR A 197 -42.80 40.55 -10.02
CA THR A 197 -42.08 39.59 -10.87
C THR A 197 -41.47 38.44 -10.08
N SER A 198 -41.09 38.71 -8.83
CA SER A 198 -40.53 37.70 -7.91
C SER A 198 -41.12 37.91 -6.51
N LEU A 199 -41.56 36.82 -5.90
CA LEU A 199 -42.08 36.83 -4.53
C LEU A 199 -41.36 35.79 -3.68
N TYR A 200 -40.69 36.28 -2.63
CA TYR A 200 -40.07 35.46 -1.58
C TYR A 200 -40.90 35.63 -0.31
N CYS A 201 -41.60 34.58 0.07
CA CYS A 201 -42.44 34.52 1.27
C CYS A 201 -42.22 33.21 2.04
N ASN A 202 -40.99 32.69 2.00
CA ASN A 202 -40.58 31.53 2.77
C ASN A 202 -40.37 31.88 4.26
N ASP A 203 -40.54 30.88 5.13
CA ASP A 203 -40.26 30.97 6.58
C ASP A 203 -41.11 32.03 7.32
N LEU A 204 -42.40 32.14 6.98
CA LEU A 204 -43.31 33.14 7.54
C LEU A 204 -44.44 32.55 8.40
N GLN A 205 -44.58 31.22 8.42
CA GLN A 205 -45.72 30.50 9.01
C GLN A 205 -47.05 30.74 8.27
N LEU A 206 -47.00 31.04 6.96
CA LEU A 206 -48.20 31.27 6.16
C LEU A 206 -49.09 30.02 6.11
N GLU A 207 -50.35 30.20 6.47
CA GLU A 207 -51.41 29.21 6.27
C GLU A 207 -52.18 29.48 4.97
N LYS A 208 -52.22 30.75 4.53
CA LYS A 208 -52.87 31.16 3.27
C LYS A 208 -52.03 32.17 2.50
N LEU A 209 -51.94 31.94 1.19
CA LEU A 209 -51.31 32.84 0.24
C LEU A 209 -52.22 33.04 -0.97
N ASN A 210 -52.57 34.29 -1.27
CA ASN A 210 -53.29 34.64 -2.49
C ASN A 210 -52.40 35.46 -3.44
N VAL A 211 -52.05 34.84 -4.57
CA VAL A 211 -51.22 35.43 -5.65
C VAL A 211 -51.97 35.52 -6.98
N SER A 212 -53.28 35.29 -7.00
CA SER A 212 -54.08 35.10 -8.23
C SER A 212 -54.02 36.25 -9.25
N GLY A 213 -53.73 37.48 -8.83
CA GLY A 213 -53.57 38.63 -9.74
C GLY A 213 -52.12 39.09 -9.97
N CYS A 214 -51.13 38.35 -9.48
CA CYS A 214 -49.71 38.58 -9.76
C CYS A 214 -49.32 38.10 -11.17
N LEU A 215 -49.98 38.60 -12.21
CA LEU A 215 -49.89 38.09 -13.59
C LEU A 215 -48.48 38.24 -14.23
N SER A 216 -47.60 39.03 -13.63
CA SER A 216 -46.20 39.21 -14.06
C SER A 216 -45.22 38.27 -13.35
N LEU A 217 -45.69 37.44 -12.42
CA LEU A 217 -44.84 36.63 -11.56
C LEU A 217 -44.11 35.56 -12.38
N THR A 218 -42.77 35.58 -12.30
CA THR A 218 -41.87 34.58 -12.91
C THR A 218 -41.28 33.63 -11.87
N LEU A 219 -41.20 34.06 -10.60
CA LEU A 219 -40.68 33.27 -9.48
C LEU A 219 -41.59 33.40 -8.26
N LEU A 220 -41.99 32.27 -7.70
CA LEU A 220 -42.66 32.19 -6.41
C LEU A 220 -41.89 31.24 -5.48
N ASN A 221 -41.39 31.76 -4.37
CA ASN A 221 -40.89 30.95 -3.28
C ASN A 221 -41.77 31.13 -2.03
N CYS A 222 -42.60 30.14 -1.76
CA CYS A 222 -43.46 30.06 -0.58
C CYS A 222 -43.11 28.82 0.28
N SER A 223 -41.86 28.35 0.20
CA SER A 223 -41.39 27.17 0.92
C SER A 223 -41.36 27.39 2.44
N THR A 224 -41.36 26.30 3.21
CA THR A 224 -41.27 26.34 4.68
C THR A 224 -42.38 27.19 5.31
N ASN A 225 -43.61 26.79 5.02
CA ASN A 225 -44.82 27.40 5.54
C ASN A 225 -45.82 26.31 5.96
N LYS A 226 -47.08 26.67 6.19
CA LYS A 226 -48.16 25.77 6.57
C LYS A 226 -49.28 25.76 5.52
N LEU A 227 -48.93 25.98 4.24
CA LEU A 227 -49.91 26.05 3.16
C LEU A 227 -50.52 24.66 2.95
N THR A 228 -51.84 24.58 2.99
CA THR A 228 -52.59 23.35 2.68
C THR A 228 -53.08 23.31 1.23
N ASN A 229 -53.12 24.46 0.58
CA ASN A 229 -53.50 24.64 -0.82
C ASN A 229 -52.75 25.83 -1.41
N LEU A 230 -52.48 25.78 -2.71
CA LEU A 230 -51.83 26.84 -3.45
C LEU A 230 -52.51 27.00 -4.83
N ASN A 231 -53.29 28.08 -4.98
CA ASN A 231 -53.93 28.39 -6.25
C ASN A 231 -53.01 29.23 -7.13
N LEU A 232 -52.61 28.68 -8.28
CA LEU A 232 -51.71 29.30 -9.24
C LEU A 232 -52.41 29.64 -10.58
N ALA A 233 -53.74 29.55 -10.63
CA ALA A 233 -54.49 29.79 -11.86
C ALA A 233 -54.19 31.18 -12.45
N GLY A 234 -53.91 31.22 -13.75
CA GLY A 234 -53.64 32.46 -14.49
C GLY A 234 -52.21 32.98 -14.45
N LEU A 235 -51.30 32.35 -13.67
CA LEU A 235 -49.89 32.75 -13.56
C LEU A 235 -49.04 32.26 -14.74
N ASN A 236 -49.46 32.58 -15.97
CA ASN A 236 -48.91 32.02 -17.21
C ASN A 236 -47.42 32.33 -17.47
N LYS A 237 -46.85 33.29 -16.74
CA LYS A 237 -45.42 33.66 -16.81
C LYS A 237 -44.56 32.98 -15.75
N LEU A 238 -45.14 32.20 -14.83
CA LEU A 238 -44.41 31.55 -13.75
C LEU A 238 -43.45 30.51 -14.32
N GLN A 239 -42.16 30.70 -14.03
CA GLN A 239 -41.07 29.83 -14.49
C GLN A 239 -40.56 28.93 -13.35
N ASN A 240 -40.46 29.48 -12.13
CA ASN A 240 -39.92 28.77 -10.97
C ASN A 240 -40.91 28.80 -9.82
N LEU A 241 -41.31 27.61 -9.37
CA LEU A 241 -42.17 27.41 -8.20
C LEU A 241 -41.41 26.64 -7.13
N TYR A 242 -41.21 27.27 -5.97
CA TYR A 242 -40.71 26.63 -4.76
C TYR A 242 -41.81 26.64 -3.70
N CYS A 243 -42.40 25.48 -3.44
CA CYS A 243 -43.45 25.28 -2.46
C CYS A 243 -43.15 24.09 -1.53
N ALA A 244 -41.87 23.77 -1.35
CA ALA A 244 -41.41 22.70 -0.48
C ALA A 244 -41.74 22.94 0.99
N ASN A 245 -41.72 21.89 1.81
CA ASN A 245 -41.94 21.98 3.26
C ASN A 245 -43.24 22.72 3.61
N ASN A 246 -44.35 22.20 3.09
CA ASN A 246 -45.71 22.69 3.32
C ASN A 246 -46.64 21.49 3.59
N GLN A 247 -47.95 21.72 3.62
CA GLN A 247 -48.98 20.69 3.86
C GLN A 247 -49.90 20.54 2.63
N ILE A 248 -49.36 20.80 1.44
CA ILE A 248 -50.14 20.81 0.19
C ILE A 248 -50.51 19.37 -0.17
N LYS A 249 -51.81 19.12 -0.33
CA LYS A 249 -52.33 17.78 -0.69
C LYS A 249 -52.51 17.56 -2.17
N ASN A 250 -52.85 18.60 -2.92
CA ASN A 250 -53.10 18.54 -4.35
C ASN A 250 -52.50 19.76 -5.00
N LEU A 251 -51.80 19.56 -6.12
CA LEU A 251 -51.23 20.64 -6.90
C LEU A 251 -51.53 20.41 -8.38
N ASP A 252 -52.23 21.37 -8.99
CA ASP A 252 -52.48 21.41 -10.43
C ASP A 252 -51.73 22.59 -11.03
N VAL A 253 -50.76 22.28 -11.89
CA VAL A 253 -49.92 23.25 -12.61
C VAL A 253 -50.05 23.08 -14.13
N SER A 254 -51.02 22.29 -14.60
CA SER A 254 -51.25 22.03 -16.03
C SER A 254 -51.49 23.30 -16.86
N ASN A 255 -51.98 24.36 -16.23
CA ASN A 255 -52.24 25.66 -16.86
C ASN A 255 -51.03 26.62 -16.83
N LEU A 256 -49.82 26.15 -16.49
CA LEU A 256 -48.61 26.98 -16.36
C LEU A 256 -47.58 26.65 -17.47
N PRO A 257 -47.75 27.16 -18.70
CA PRO A 257 -46.93 26.76 -19.85
C PRO A 257 -45.48 27.23 -19.78
N ALA A 258 -45.17 28.29 -19.02
CA ALA A 258 -43.82 28.83 -18.87
C ALA A 258 -42.99 28.12 -17.78
N LEU A 259 -43.58 27.18 -17.04
CA LEU A 259 -42.97 26.55 -15.89
C LEU A 259 -41.77 25.70 -16.30
N GLN A 260 -40.63 25.95 -15.67
CA GLN A 260 -39.34 25.28 -15.92
C GLN A 260 -38.86 24.46 -14.72
N LEU A 261 -39.20 24.89 -13.50
CA LEU A 261 -38.82 24.23 -12.27
C LEU A 261 -40.00 24.18 -11.30
N ILE A 262 -40.23 22.99 -10.74
CA ILE A 262 -41.10 22.76 -9.59
C ILE A 262 -40.27 22.10 -8.50
N ASP A 263 -40.22 22.76 -7.35
CA ASP A 263 -39.73 22.16 -6.12
C ASP A 263 -40.87 22.09 -5.09
N CYS A 264 -41.34 20.86 -4.83
CA CYS A 264 -42.46 20.58 -3.94
C CYS A 264 -42.16 19.44 -2.96
N HIS A 265 -40.88 19.20 -2.67
CA HIS A 265 -40.46 18.18 -1.71
C HIS A 265 -40.99 18.45 -0.28
N TYR A 266 -41.14 17.39 0.51
CA TYR A 266 -41.75 17.43 1.86
C TYR A 266 -43.12 18.13 1.87
N ASN A 267 -44.09 17.50 1.21
CA ASN A 267 -45.50 17.89 1.30
C ASN A 267 -46.36 16.66 1.64
N GLU A 268 -47.67 16.86 1.73
CA GLU A 268 -48.65 15.78 1.93
C GLU A 268 -49.33 15.42 0.60
N MET A 269 -48.61 15.53 -0.52
CA MET A 269 -49.24 15.52 -1.83
C MET A 269 -49.74 14.13 -2.24
N GLU A 270 -51.06 13.99 -2.37
CA GLU A 270 -51.74 12.80 -2.90
C GLU A 270 -51.89 12.86 -4.42
N SER A 271 -51.92 14.05 -5.01
CA SER A 271 -51.97 14.25 -6.46
C SER A 271 -51.14 15.43 -6.97
N LEU A 272 -50.39 15.19 -8.06
CA LEU A 272 -49.73 16.21 -8.86
C LEU A 272 -50.15 16.08 -10.32
N THR A 273 -50.72 17.14 -10.88
CA THR A 273 -51.03 17.24 -12.30
C THR A 273 -50.17 18.33 -12.94
N ALA A 274 -49.18 17.92 -13.73
CA ALA A 274 -48.32 18.80 -14.52
C ALA A 274 -48.45 18.52 -16.03
N ALA A 275 -49.65 18.09 -16.46
CA ALA A 275 -49.91 17.75 -17.84
C ALA A 275 -49.64 18.96 -18.77
N ASN A 276 -48.93 18.72 -19.87
CA ASN A 276 -48.53 19.72 -20.87
C ASN A 276 -47.64 20.87 -20.35
N CYS A 277 -46.93 20.70 -19.24
CA CYS A 277 -45.84 21.60 -18.85
C CYS A 277 -44.62 21.39 -19.77
N ILE A 278 -44.74 21.79 -21.04
CA ILE A 278 -43.77 21.50 -22.11
C ILE A 278 -42.38 22.07 -21.87
N ASN A 279 -42.26 23.11 -21.04
CA ASN A 279 -40.99 23.77 -20.70
C ASN A 279 -40.40 23.27 -19.37
N LEU A 280 -41.07 22.36 -18.67
CA LEU A 280 -40.61 21.85 -17.38
C LEU A 280 -39.32 21.06 -17.58
N LYS A 281 -38.24 21.47 -16.91
CA LYS A 281 -36.91 20.85 -16.97
C LYS A 281 -36.60 20.06 -15.71
N GLN A 282 -37.08 20.55 -14.56
CA GLN A 282 -36.78 19.96 -13.25
C GLN A 282 -38.03 19.83 -12.40
N LEU A 283 -38.23 18.63 -11.84
CA LEU A 283 -39.28 18.35 -10.86
C LEU A 283 -38.67 17.63 -9.65
N ASN A 284 -38.67 18.32 -8.50
CA ASN A 284 -38.38 17.72 -7.22
C ASN A 284 -39.68 17.45 -6.44
N PHE A 285 -39.93 16.16 -6.22
CA PHE A 285 -41.16 15.60 -5.66
C PHE A 285 -40.89 14.70 -4.44
N ILE A 286 -39.66 14.72 -3.89
CA ILE A 286 -39.23 13.86 -2.78
C ILE A 286 -40.20 13.95 -1.58
N ILE A 287 -40.53 12.79 -0.99
CA ILE A 287 -41.37 12.68 0.22
C ILE A 287 -42.75 13.31 0.00
N ASN A 288 -43.55 12.62 -0.81
CA ASN A 288 -44.96 12.92 -1.06
C ASN A 288 -45.73 11.60 -1.29
N PRO A 289 -46.78 11.28 -0.51
CA PRO A 289 -47.52 10.01 -0.60
C PRO A 289 -48.48 9.98 -1.79
N VAL A 290 -47.94 9.98 -3.00
CA VAL A 290 -48.72 10.20 -4.22
C VAL A 290 -49.54 8.98 -4.62
N LYS A 291 -50.82 9.20 -4.91
CA LYS A 291 -51.71 8.22 -5.54
C LYS A 291 -51.81 8.43 -7.04
N THR A 292 -51.69 9.68 -7.47
CA THR A 292 -51.82 10.06 -8.88
C THR A 292 -50.74 11.08 -9.28
N LEU A 293 -49.85 10.68 -10.18
CA LEU A 293 -48.80 11.53 -10.75
C LEU A 293 -48.99 11.61 -12.26
N ASN A 294 -49.34 12.79 -12.78
CA ASN A 294 -49.54 13.00 -14.21
C ASN A 294 -48.52 13.98 -14.77
N LEU A 295 -47.52 13.44 -15.48
CA LEU A 295 -46.47 14.18 -16.20
C LEU A 295 -46.62 14.09 -17.72
N SER A 296 -47.82 13.77 -18.21
CA SER A 296 -48.05 13.64 -19.66
C SER A 296 -47.72 14.95 -20.39
N GLY A 297 -46.90 14.88 -21.43
CA GLY A 297 -46.50 16.05 -22.22
C GLY A 297 -45.31 16.86 -21.66
N CYS A 298 -44.68 16.47 -20.55
CA CYS A 298 -43.46 17.08 -20.00
C CYS A 298 -42.19 16.73 -20.81
N LYS A 299 -42.19 17.01 -22.12
CA LYS A 299 -41.15 16.56 -23.07
C LYS A 299 -39.76 17.15 -22.82
N SER A 300 -39.67 18.29 -22.14
CA SER A 300 -38.39 18.95 -21.82
C SER A 300 -37.83 18.54 -20.45
N LEU A 301 -38.48 17.63 -19.73
CA LEU A 301 -38.07 17.23 -18.40
C LEU A 301 -36.73 16.50 -18.46
N THR A 302 -35.68 17.09 -17.90
CA THR A 302 -34.33 16.51 -17.87
C THR A 302 -34.01 15.84 -16.55
N SER A 303 -34.63 16.30 -15.44
CA SER A 303 -34.42 15.72 -14.11
C SER A 303 -35.73 15.53 -13.35
N PHE A 304 -35.94 14.32 -12.85
CA PHE A 304 -37.01 13.97 -11.93
C PHE A 304 -36.42 13.33 -10.67
N THR A 305 -36.82 13.84 -9.49
CA THR A 305 -36.49 13.26 -8.19
C THR A 305 -37.77 13.02 -7.40
N GLY A 306 -38.18 11.75 -7.29
CA GLY A 306 -39.43 11.33 -6.65
C GLY A 306 -39.23 10.19 -5.64
N SER A 307 -38.13 10.22 -4.88
CA SER A 307 -37.84 9.19 -3.90
C SER A 307 -38.67 9.34 -2.62
N ASN A 308 -38.87 8.23 -1.91
CA ASN A 308 -39.61 8.17 -0.64
C ASN A 308 -41.09 8.59 -0.75
N GLY A 309 -41.75 8.30 -1.87
CA GLY A 309 -43.10 8.76 -2.20
C GLY A 309 -44.21 7.69 -2.13
N LYS A 310 -43.88 6.43 -1.80
CA LYS A 310 -44.81 5.28 -1.90
C LYS A 310 -45.43 5.12 -3.28
N ILE A 311 -44.68 5.48 -4.32
CA ILE A 311 -45.11 5.37 -5.72
C ILE A 311 -45.22 3.88 -6.06
N THR A 312 -46.37 3.43 -6.55
CA THR A 312 -46.55 2.06 -7.08
C THR A 312 -46.38 2.00 -8.59
N ASP A 313 -46.88 3.04 -9.28
CA ASP A 313 -46.91 3.13 -10.73
C ASP A 313 -46.28 4.44 -11.20
N LEU A 314 -45.11 4.35 -11.87
CA LEU A 314 -44.39 5.49 -12.41
C LEU A 314 -44.33 5.42 -13.94
N ASN A 315 -45.02 6.34 -14.62
CA ASN A 315 -44.99 6.42 -16.08
C ASN A 315 -44.19 7.63 -16.56
N MET A 316 -42.99 7.36 -17.11
CA MET A 316 -42.08 8.38 -17.65
C MET A 316 -41.98 8.38 -19.18
N SER A 317 -42.79 7.57 -19.88
CA SER A 317 -42.66 7.36 -21.34
C SER A 317 -42.73 8.63 -22.20
N ASN A 318 -43.34 9.71 -21.71
CA ASN A 318 -43.43 10.99 -22.42
C ASN A 318 -42.30 11.98 -22.09
N CYS A 319 -41.44 11.65 -21.14
CA CYS A 319 -40.36 12.50 -20.64
C CYS A 319 -39.03 12.16 -21.35
N THR A 320 -39.03 12.15 -22.69
CA THR A 320 -37.94 11.63 -23.54
C THR A 320 -36.63 12.42 -23.45
N ALA A 321 -36.64 13.61 -22.84
CA ALA A 321 -35.44 14.40 -22.58
C ALA A 321 -34.76 14.07 -21.23
N LEU A 322 -35.28 13.11 -20.45
CA LEU A 322 -34.74 12.76 -19.15
C LEU A 322 -33.27 12.31 -19.27
N THR A 323 -32.43 12.96 -18.47
CA THR A 323 -31.03 12.58 -18.26
C THR A 323 -30.82 12.02 -16.86
N ASN A 324 -31.67 12.39 -15.90
CA ASN A 324 -31.62 11.93 -14.51
C ASN A 324 -33.01 11.50 -14.01
N LEU A 325 -33.13 10.25 -13.58
CA LEU A 325 -34.34 9.67 -13.00
C LEU A 325 -34.02 9.06 -11.64
N ASP A 326 -34.48 9.70 -10.57
CA ASP A 326 -34.50 9.11 -9.22
C ASP A 326 -35.93 8.81 -8.79
N CYS A 327 -36.20 7.53 -8.61
CA CYS A 327 -37.45 6.98 -8.07
C CYS A 327 -37.18 5.94 -6.97
N GLY A 328 -36.06 6.07 -6.24
CA GLY A 328 -35.71 5.14 -5.16
C GLY A 328 -36.63 5.20 -3.94
N ASN A 329 -36.57 4.21 -3.05
CA ASN A 329 -37.42 4.10 -1.85
C ASN A 329 -38.92 4.27 -2.16
N ASN A 330 -39.45 3.44 -3.04
CA ASN A 330 -40.86 3.43 -3.41
C ASN A 330 -41.37 1.97 -3.44
N ASP A 331 -42.61 1.77 -3.87
CA ASP A 331 -43.26 0.46 -3.96
C ASP A 331 -43.39 -0.03 -5.42
N ILE A 332 -42.51 0.47 -6.32
CA ILE A 332 -42.59 0.22 -7.77
C ILE A 332 -42.26 -1.24 -8.06
N SER A 333 -43.18 -1.96 -8.70
CA SER A 333 -42.98 -3.37 -9.08
C SER A 333 -42.57 -3.54 -10.54
N VAL A 334 -42.92 -2.58 -11.41
CA VAL A 334 -42.58 -2.56 -12.84
C VAL A 334 -42.24 -1.12 -13.23
N ILE A 335 -41.12 -0.94 -13.92
CA ILE A 335 -40.73 0.35 -14.49
C ILE A 335 -40.57 0.24 -16.00
N ASN A 336 -41.20 1.15 -16.74
CA ASN A 336 -41.05 1.22 -18.20
C ASN A 336 -40.07 2.33 -18.56
N LEU A 337 -38.91 1.93 -19.09
CA LEU A 337 -37.81 2.83 -19.46
C LEU A 337 -37.74 3.09 -20.98
N ASN A 338 -38.69 2.58 -21.76
CA ASN A 338 -38.71 2.76 -23.20
C ASN A 338 -38.86 4.24 -23.59
N GLY A 339 -38.03 4.70 -24.53
CA GLY A 339 -38.00 6.09 -25.00
C GLY A 339 -37.17 7.04 -24.12
N LEU A 340 -36.51 6.54 -23.08
CA LEU A 340 -35.60 7.31 -22.21
C LEU A 340 -34.14 7.23 -22.68
N ASP A 341 -33.92 7.33 -23.99
CA ASP A 341 -32.61 7.07 -24.65
C ASP A 341 -31.50 8.08 -24.26
N ASN A 342 -31.87 9.17 -23.58
CA ASN A 342 -30.97 10.21 -23.09
C ASN A 342 -30.54 10.03 -21.64
N LEU A 343 -31.02 8.98 -20.96
CA LEU A 343 -30.77 8.77 -19.54
C LEU A 343 -29.27 8.52 -19.29
N LEU A 344 -28.70 9.31 -18.39
CA LEU A 344 -27.32 9.20 -17.90
C LEU A 344 -27.29 8.56 -16.51
N THR A 345 -28.29 8.84 -15.68
CA THR A 345 -28.42 8.32 -14.31
C THR A 345 -29.80 7.73 -14.08
N LEU A 346 -29.83 6.49 -13.60
CA LEU A 346 -31.02 5.79 -13.13
C LEU A 346 -30.83 5.34 -11.67
N SER A 347 -31.63 5.91 -10.77
CA SER A 347 -31.73 5.48 -9.37
C SER A 347 -33.13 4.92 -9.11
N CYS A 348 -33.22 3.62 -8.96
CA CYS A 348 -34.46 2.88 -8.66
C CYS A 348 -34.29 1.93 -7.46
N TYR A 349 -33.33 2.24 -6.58
CA TYR A 349 -33.02 1.45 -5.39
C TYR A 349 -34.21 1.33 -4.43
N ASN A 350 -34.26 0.28 -3.60
CA ASN A 350 -35.31 0.01 -2.62
C ASN A 350 -36.72 0.12 -3.21
N ASN A 351 -37.01 -0.78 -4.15
CA ASN A 351 -38.31 -0.96 -4.79
C ASN A 351 -38.64 -2.46 -4.83
N ASN A 352 -39.71 -2.83 -5.52
CA ASN A 352 -40.16 -4.22 -5.66
C ASN A 352 -39.87 -4.80 -7.05
N LEU A 353 -38.89 -4.26 -7.80
CA LEU A 353 -38.61 -4.65 -9.18
C LEU A 353 -38.11 -6.09 -9.25
N SER A 354 -38.82 -6.94 -10.01
CA SER A 354 -38.38 -8.31 -10.32
C SER A 354 -37.64 -8.42 -11.66
N ASN A 355 -37.76 -7.40 -12.50
CA ASN A 355 -37.06 -7.28 -13.76
C ASN A 355 -36.71 -5.80 -14.02
N LEU A 356 -35.57 -5.57 -14.65
CA LEU A 356 -35.09 -4.25 -15.04
C LEU A 356 -34.40 -4.35 -16.40
N ASP A 357 -35.04 -3.81 -17.44
CA ASP A 357 -34.49 -3.76 -18.79
C ASP A 357 -33.79 -2.41 -19.03
N ILE A 358 -32.46 -2.45 -19.14
CA ILE A 358 -31.61 -1.28 -19.43
C ILE A 358 -31.02 -1.31 -20.86
N SER A 359 -31.45 -2.25 -21.71
CA SER A 359 -30.83 -2.51 -23.01
C SER A 359 -30.89 -1.32 -23.98
N ASN A 360 -31.91 -0.48 -23.85
CA ASN A 360 -32.10 0.74 -24.66
C ASN A 360 -31.37 1.97 -24.09
N LEU A 361 -30.82 1.90 -22.88
CA LEU A 361 -30.19 3.03 -22.19
C LEU A 361 -28.70 3.16 -22.57
N LEU A 362 -28.43 3.38 -23.86
CA LEU A 362 -27.08 3.33 -24.42
C LEU A 362 -26.13 4.42 -23.88
N LYS A 363 -26.67 5.50 -23.29
CA LYS A 363 -25.90 6.60 -22.68
C LYS A 363 -25.76 6.47 -21.16
N LEU A 364 -26.33 5.43 -20.54
CA LEU A 364 -26.35 5.28 -19.09
C LEU A 364 -24.92 5.19 -18.53
N GLU A 365 -24.61 6.07 -17.60
CA GLU A 365 -23.32 6.14 -16.90
C GLU A 365 -23.43 5.63 -15.47
N THR A 366 -24.58 5.83 -14.80
CA THR A 366 -24.78 5.43 -13.41
C THR A 366 -26.09 4.65 -13.26
N LEU A 367 -25.99 3.46 -12.67
CA LEU A 367 -27.13 2.63 -12.31
C LEU A 367 -27.11 2.30 -10.83
N ALA A 368 -28.14 2.70 -10.09
CA ALA A 368 -28.39 2.29 -8.72
C ALA A 368 -29.74 1.58 -8.65
N CYS A 369 -29.71 0.25 -8.53
CA CYS A 369 -30.90 -0.60 -8.40
C CYS A 369 -30.81 -1.55 -7.19
N ALA A 370 -30.07 -1.16 -6.16
CA ALA A 370 -29.97 -1.88 -4.90
C ALA A 370 -31.34 -2.15 -4.24
N GLY A 371 -31.45 -3.19 -3.42
CA GLY A 371 -32.65 -3.49 -2.62
C GLY A 371 -33.90 -3.75 -3.46
N ASN A 372 -33.76 -4.50 -4.56
CA ASN A 372 -34.88 -4.95 -5.40
C ASN A 372 -35.00 -6.48 -5.38
N ASN A 373 -35.94 -7.00 -6.17
CA ASN A 373 -36.19 -8.44 -6.32
C ASN A 373 -35.52 -9.03 -7.57
N LEU A 374 -34.41 -8.45 -8.06
CA LEU A 374 -33.76 -8.87 -9.30
C LEU A 374 -33.01 -10.20 -9.11
N THR A 375 -33.17 -11.11 -10.06
CA THR A 375 -32.43 -12.39 -10.14
C THR A 375 -31.41 -12.44 -11.28
N SER A 376 -31.51 -11.51 -12.23
CA SER A 376 -30.61 -11.36 -13.38
C SER A 376 -30.65 -9.92 -13.90
N LEU A 377 -29.54 -9.46 -14.47
CA LEU A 377 -29.44 -8.16 -15.13
C LEU A 377 -28.43 -8.25 -16.27
N ASP A 378 -28.81 -7.78 -17.46
CA ASP A 378 -27.93 -7.79 -18.63
C ASP A 378 -27.25 -6.42 -18.83
N PHE A 379 -25.93 -6.41 -18.80
CA PHE A 379 -25.10 -5.22 -19.02
C PHE A 379 -24.54 -5.10 -20.45
N SER A 380 -24.81 -6.07 -21.33
CA SER A 380 -24.13 -6.24 -22.62
C SER A 380 -24.22 -5.04 -23.57
N LYS A 381 -25.25 -4.17 -23.41
CA LYS A 381 -25.46 -2.96 -24.22
C LYS A 381 -25.06 -1.67 -23.50
N SER A 382 -24.80 -1.72 -22.20
CA SER A 382 -24.60 -0.54 -21.34
C SER A 382 -23.11 -0.17 -21.22
N LEU A 383 -22.43 -0.04 -22.36
CA LEU A 383 -20.97 0.14 -22.44
C LEU A 383 -20.45 1.47 -21.86
N ASN A 384 -21.34 2.40 -21.52
CA ASN A 384 -21.00 3.70 -20.94
C ASN A 384 -21.06 3.73 -19.41
N LEU A 385 -21.46 2.62 -18.76
CA LEU A 385 -21.53 2.54 -17.31
C LEU A 385 -20.17 2.80 -16.67
N LYS A 386 -20.18 3.68 -15.66
CA LYS A 386 -19.07 4.05 -14.78
C LYS A 386 -19.29 3.56 -13.36
N ALA A 387 -20.54 3.60 -12.88
CA ALA A 387 -20.88 3.12 -11.53
C ALA A 387 -22.14 2.26 -11.57
N VAL A 388 -22.06 1.09 -10.93
CA VAL A 388 -23.17 0.14 -10.82
C VAL A 388 -23.31 -0.29 -9.37
N ASP A 389 -24.51 -0.12 -8.83
CA ASP A 389 -24.91 -0.61 -7.51
C ASP A 389 -26.13 -1.52 -7.66
N VAL A 390 -25.92 -2.80 -7.36
CA VAL A 390 -26.92 -3.87 -7.37
C VAL A 390 -27.06 -4.55 -5.99
N ASP A 391 -26.60 -3.90 -4.92
CA ASP A 391 -26.66 -4.38 -3.53
C ASP A 391 -28.03 -4.96 -3.15
N GLY A 392 -28.07 -5.97 -2.28
CA GLY A 392 -29.32 -6.46 -1.68
C GLY A 392 -30.35 -7.06 -2.64
N ASN A 393 -29.94 -7.49 -3.85
CA ASN A 393 -30.78 -8.25 -4.79
C ASN A 393 -30.62 -9.77 -4.60
N TYR A 394 -31.30 -10.57 -5.44
CA TYR A 394 -31.39 -12.03 -5.32
C TYR A 394 -30.62 -12.78 -6.42
N PHE A 395 -29.48 -12.25 -6.85
CA PHE A 395 -28.61 -12.94 -7.81
C PHE A 395 -27.99 -14.19 -7.19
N THR A 396 -28.01 -15.30 -7.93
CA THR A 396 -27.25 -16.52 -7.57
C THR A 396 -25.85 -16.52 -8.17
N SER A 397 -25.71 -15.91 -9.35
CA SER A 397 -24.45 -15.67 -10.06
C SER A 397 -24.49 -14.35 -10.82
N LEU A 398 -23.35 -13.65 -10.91
CA LEU A 398 -23.19 -12.45 -11.74
C LEU A 398 -21.95 -12.58 -12.63
N GLU A 399 -22.11 -12.21 -13.89
CA GLU A 399 -21.04 -12.13 -14.89
C GLU A 399 -21.00 -10.71 -15.46
N ILE A 400 -19.90 -10.00 -15.22
CA ILE A 400 -19.68 -8.63 -15.67
C ILE A 400 -18.46 -8.62 -16.58
N LYS A 401 -18.68 -8.37 -17.87
CA LYS A 401 -17.62 -8.40 -18.87
C LYS A 401 -17.68 -7.24 -19.86
N ASN A 402 -16.51 -6.83 -20.33
CA ASN A 402 -16.36 -5.88 -21.44
C ASN A 402 -17.05 -4.52 -21.21
N LEU A 403 -16.98 -3.97 -19.98
CA LEU A 403 -17.42 -2.62 -19.66
C LEU A 403 -16.20 -1.69 -19.54
N PRO A 404 -15.78 -1.02 -20.64
CA PRO A 404 -14.49 -0.32 -20.70
C PRO A 404 -14.41 0.93 -19.81
N LYS A 405 -15.54 1.42 -19.31
CA LYS A 405 -15.65 2.63 -18.50
C LYS A 405 -16.04 2.37 -17.05
N LEU A 406 -16.30 1.11 -16.65
CA LEU A 406 -16.77 0.81 -15.30
C LEU A 406 -15.64 1.08 -14.30
N GLU A 407 -15.89 1.97 -13.35
CA GLU A 407 -14.95 2.41 -12.31
C GLU A 407 -15.27 1.79 -10.95
N THR A 408 -16.56 1.63 -10.65
CA THR A 408 -17.04 1.09 -9.37
C THR A 408 -18.16 0.08 -9.60
N PHE A 409 -18.07 -1.06 -8.92
CA PHE A 409 -19.10 -2.09 -8.90
C PHE A 409 -19.42 -2.49 -7.47
N ASP A 410 -20.69 -2.37 -7.08
CA ASP A 410 -21.21 -2.77 -5.77
C ASP A 410 -22.27 -3.87 -5.94
N CYS A 411 -21.98 -5.03 -5.35
CA CYS A 411 -22.91 -6.15 -5.18
C CYS A 411 -22.88 -6.68 -3.74
N THR A 412 -22.73 -5.76 -2.78
CA THR A 412 -22.74 -6.09 -1.36
C THR A 412 -24.10 -6.66 -0.93
N TYR A 413 -24.15 -7.24 0.27
CA TYR A 413 -25.32 -7.89 0.89
C TYR A 413 -26.19 -8.77 -0.03
N SER A 414 -25.61 -9.31 -1.11
CA SER A 414 -26.30 -10.13 -2.09
C SER A 414 -26.35 -11.55 -1.56
N THR A 415 -27.25 -11.82 -0.62
CA THR A 415 -27.22 -13.01 0.26
C THR A 415 -27.38 -14.39 -0.43
N GLN A 416 -27.54 -14.41 -1.76
CA GLN A 416 -27.63 -15.62 -2.58
C GLN A 416 -26.47 -15.77 -3.59
N LEU A 417 -25.55 -14.79 -3.68
CA LEU A 417 -24.54 -14.70 -4.72
C LEU A 417 -23.35 -15.63 -4.45
N THR A 418 -23.36 -16.83 -5.02
CA THR A 418 -22.29 -17.84 -4.82
C THR A 418 -21.13 -17.69 -5.79
N LYS A 419 -21.35 -17.12 -6.97
CA LYS A 419 -20.34 -16.91 -8.01
C LYS A 419 -20.36 -15.48 -8.54
N LEU A 420 -19.20 -14.84 -8.55
CA LEU A 420 -18.99 -13.51 -9.14
C LEU A 420 -17.82 -13.56 -10.13
N GLU A 421 -18.06 -13.16 -11.37
CA GLU A 421 -17.08 -13.16 -12.45
C GLU A 421 -16.96 -11.76 -13.07
N LEU A 422 -15.76 -11.19 -13.03
CA LEU A 422 -15.43 -9.90 -13.62
C LEU A 422 -14.28 -10.06 -14.60
N SER A 423 -14.50 -9.70 -15.87
CA SER A 423 -13.48 -9.80 -16.91
C SER A 423 -13.42 -8.59 -17.84
N ASN A 424 -12.22 -8.20 -18.26
CA ASN A 424 -12.00 -7.10 -19.21
C ASN A 424 -12.65 -5.77 -18.77
N LEU A 425 -12.31 -5.33 -17.55
CA LEU A 425 -12.79 -4.06 -16.97
C LEU A 425 -11.59 -3.14 -16.72
N PRO A 426 -11.02 -2.53 -17.78
CA PRO A 426 -9.74 -1.83 -17.72
C PRO A 426 -9.73 -0.59 -16.82
N LYS A 427 -10.90 -0.13 -16.36
CA LYS A 427 -11.08 1.05 -15.50
C LYS A 427 -11.61 0.73 -14.11
N LEU A 428 -11.91 -0.53 -13.80
CA LEU A 428 -12.52 -0.88 -12.51
C LEU A 428 -11.49 -0.62 -11.41
N SER A 429 -11.77 0.38 -10.58
CA SER A 429 -10.91 0.81 -9.49
C SER A 429 -11.36 0.22 -8.16
N ASN A 430 -12.66 0.10 -7.90
CA ASN A 430 -13.19 -0.40 -6.63
C ASN A 430 -14.26 -1.47 -6.86
N LEU A 431 -14.07 -2.62 -6.21
CA LEU A 431 -15.02 -3.72 -6.18
C LEU A 431 -15.52 -3.94 -4.74
N TYR A 432 -16.82 -3.71 -4.53
CA TYR A 432 -17.51 -3.99 -3.28
C TYR A 432 -18.39 -5.23 -3.44
N CYS A 433 -18.03 -6.32 -2.76
CA CYS A 433 -18.76 -7.59 -2.82
C CYS A 433 -18.78 -8.31 -1.46
N TYR A 434 -18.70 -7.57 -0.36
CA TYR A 434 -18.75 -8.13 0.99
C TYR A 434 -20.17 -8.59 1.37
N LYS A 435 -20.26 -9.56 2.29
CA LYS A 435 -21.53 -10.15 2.81
C LYS A 435 -22.42 -10.79 1.73
N SER A 436 -21.84 -11.40 0.71
CA SER A 436 -22.58 -11.95 -0.45
C SER A 436 -22.54 -13.48 -0.58
N LYS A 437 -21.92 -14.22 0.36
CA LYS A 437 -21.74 -15.70 0.30
C LYS A 437 -20.98 -16.20 -0.94
N ILE A 438 -20.12 -15.36 -1.53
CA ILE A 438 -19.34 -15.72 -2.71
C ILE A 438 -18.38 -16.86 -2.37
N GLU A 439 -18.49 -17.99 -3.07
CA GLU A 439 -17.57 -19.12 -2.99
C GLU A 439 -16.49 -19.01 -4.07
N LYS A 440 -16.88 -18.56 -5.27
CA LYS A 440 -16.00 -18.43 -6.43
C LYS A 440 -15.97 -16.98 -6.92
N LEU A 441 -14.85 -16.30 -6.64
CA LEU A 441 -14.54 -14.97 -7.15
C LEU A 441 -13.53 -15.10 -8.30
N ILE A 442 -13.95 -14.76 -9.52
CA ILE A 442 -13.09 -14.76 -10.70
C ILE A 442 -12.83 -13.31 -11.10
N LEU A 443 -11.56 -12.93 -11.07
CA LEU A 443 -11.09 -11.61 -11.44
C LEU A 443 -10.09 -11.79 -12.60
N ASP A 444 -10.41 -11.23 -13.77
CA ASP A 444 -9.57 -11.34 -14.97
C ASP A 444 -9.43 -9.97 -15.67
N ASN A 445 -8.20 -9.60 -16.03
CA ASN A 445 -7.90 -8.35 -16.73
C ASN A 445 -8.55 -7.10 -16.10
N LEU A 446 -8.19 -6.82 -14.83
CA LEU A 446 -8.60 -5.63 -14.06
C LEU A 446 -7.38 -4.76 -13.72
N PRO A 447 -6.65 -4.20 -14.71
CA PRO A 447 -5.35 -3.54 -14.51
C PRO A 447 -5.39 -2.29 -13.60
N ASP A 448 -6.55 -1.65 -13.47
CA ASP A 448 -6.75 -0.45 -12.65
C ASP A 448 -7.31 -0.76 -11.24
N LEU A 449 -7.48 -2.04 -10.85
CA LEU A 449 -8.04 -2.42 -9.56
C LEU A 449 -7.18 -1.90 -8.40
N PHE A 450 -7.80 -1.04 -7.59
CA PHE A 450 -7.17 -0.33 -6.47
C PHE A 450 -7.71 -0.82 -5.11
N GLY A 451 -9.01 -1.08 -5.03
CA GLY A 451 -9.69 -1.54 -3.81
C GLY A 451 -10.52 -2.80 -4.05
N LEU A 452 -10.28 -3.83 -3.25
CA LEU A 452 -11.06 -5.06 -3.20
C LEU A 452 -11.66 -5.23 -1.80
N TYR A 453 -12.99 -5.19 -1.71
CA TYR A 453 -13.76 -5.28 -0.46
C TYR A 453 -14.65 -6.53 -0.52
N CYS A 454 -14.14 -7.67 -0.07
CA CYS A 454 -14.79 -8.97 -0.19
C CYS A 454 -14.89 -9.73 1.14
N GLU A 455 -15.02 -9.02 2.26
CA GLU A 455 -15.22 -9.62 3.58
C GLU A 455 -16.53 -10.41 3.69
N ASP A 456 -16.63 -11.28 4.69
CA ASP A 456 -17.87 -12.01 5.02
C ASP A 456 -18.41 -12.87 3.85
N ASN A 457 -17.52 -13.56 3.14
CA ASN A 457 -17.85 -14.46 2.04
C ASN A 457 -17.43 -15.92 2.36
N LYS A 458 -17.35 -16.77 1.33
CA LYS A 458 -16.97 -18.18 1.39
C LYS A 458 -15.79 -18.50 0.46
N ILE A 459 -14.96 -17.50 0.16
CA ILE A 459 -13.82 -17.61 -0.75
C ILE A 459 -12.74 -18.48 -0.09
N ARG A 460 -12.27 -19.50 -0.82
CA ARG A 460 -11.20 -20.41 -0.38
C ARG A 460 -9.85 -20.12 -0.99
N GLU A 461 -9.81 -19.55 -2.18
CA GLU A 461 -8.56 -19.25 -2.89
C GLU A 461 -8.66 -17.84 -3.45
N LEU A 462 -7.60 -17.06 -3.25
CA LEU A 462 -7.54 -15.69 -3.73
C LEU A 462 -6.15 -15.37 -4.26
N ASP A 463 -6.05 -15.27 -5.58
CA ASP A 463 -4.82 -14.85 -6.26
C ASP A 463 -4.93 -13.39 -6.70
N LEU A 464 -4.11 -12.54 -6.08
CA LEU A 464 -4.04 -11.11 -6.31
C LEU A 464 -2.70 -10.65 -6.92
N SER A 465 -1.84 -11.59 -7.31
CA SER A 465 -0.48 -11.32 -7.81
C SER A 465 -0.43 -10.44 -9.06
N GLN A 466 -1.47 -10.48 -9.89
CA GLN A 466 -1.56 -9.68 -11.13
C GLN A 466 -2.00 -8.22 -10.92
N TYR A 467 -2.49 -7.84 -9.74
CA TYR A 467 -3.08 -6.51 -9.49
C TYR A 467 -2.07 -5.51 -8.93
N LEU A 468 -1.27 -4.93 -9.82
CA LEU A 468 -0.12 -4.08 -9.47
C LEU A 468 -0.49 -2.74 -8.79
N LYS A 469 -1.75 -2.29 -8.92
CA LYS A 469 -2.24 -1.04 -8.32
C LYS A 469 -3.00 -1.26 -7.00
N LEU A 470 -3.26 -2.50 -6.63
CA LEU A 470 -4.06 -2.84 -5.47
C LEU A 470 -3.44 -2.24 -4.20
N ASP A 471 -4.26 -1.57 -3.39
CA ASP A 471 -3.80 -0.79 -2.24
C ASP A 471 -4.66 -1.03 -0.99
N ARG A 472 -5.94 -1.34 -1.20
CA ARG A 472 -6.92 -1.61 -0.15
C ARG A 472 -7.48 -3.02 -0.34
N ILE A 473 -7.16 -3.90 0.60
CA ILE A 473 -7.50 -5.33 0.51
C ILE A 473 -8.25 -5.73 1.76
N TYR A 474 -9.57 -5.87 1.66
CA TYR A 474 -10.39 -6.28 2.78
C TYR A 474 -10.99 -7.66 2.50
N ILE A 475 -10.48 -8.66 3.23
CA ILE A 475 -10.75 -10.09 2.98
C ILE A 475 -11.23 -10.83 4.23
N SER A 476 -11.48 -10.10 5.32
CA SER A 476 -11.81 -10.66 6.63
C SER A 476 -13.00 -11.63 6.60
N ASN A 477 -13.05 -12.57 7.55
CA ASN A 477 -14.14 -13.54 7.69
C ASN A 477 -14.39 -14.44 6.45
N ASN A 478 -13.34 -14.80 5.72
CA ASN A 478 -13.38 -15.81 4.66
C ASN A 478 -12.63 -17.09 5.05
N PRO A 479 -13.07 -18.27 4.57
CA PRO A 479 -12.34 -19.54 4.74
C PRO A 479 -11.20 -19.69 3.73
N ILE A 480 -10.36 -18.66 3.56
CA ILE A 480 -9.24 -18.67 2.60
C ILE A 480 -8.22 -19.72 3.06
N GLU A 481 -7.84 -20.62 2.17
CA GLU A 481 -6.80 -21.65 2.32
C GLU A 481 -5.51 -21.22 1.62
N PHE A 482 -5.61 -20.58 0.46
CA PHE A 482 -4.51 -20.05 -0.35
C PHE A 482 -4.71 -18.56 -0.64
N LEU A 483 -3.72 -17.75 -0.26
CA LEU A 483 -3.70 -16.31 -0.51
C LEU A 483 -2.40 -15.91 -1.22
N ASN A 484 -2.50 -15.36 -2.43
CA ASN A 484 -1.34 -14.84 -3.14
C ASN A 484 -1.43 -13.31 -3.27
N LEU A 485 -0.57 -12.61 -2.55
CA LEU A 485 -0.43 -11.15 -2.51
C LEU A 485 0.85 -10.67 -3.20
N LYS A 486 1.61 -11.56 -3.86
CA LYS A 486 2.92 -11.27 -4.47
C LYS A 486 2.80 -10.38 -5.73
N ASN A 487 2.39 -9.13 -5.55
CA ASN A 487 2.07 -8.17 -6.61
C ASN A 487 3.08 -7.01 -6.71
N GLY A 488 4.18 -7.08 -5.96
CA GLY A 488 5.26 -6.09 -5.96
C GLY A 488 4.94 -4.81 -5.22
N LYS A 489 3.85 -4.76 -4.44
CA LYS A 489 3.41 -3.56 -3.75
C LYS A 489 2.85 -3.87 -2.37
N LYS A 490 3.43 -3.21 -1.36
CA LYS A 490 2.86 -3.19 0.00
C LYS A 490 1.52 -2.46 -0.02
N ALA A 491 0.43 -3.16 0.33
CA ALA A 491 -0.87 -2.55 0.52
C ALA A 491 -0.83 -1.54 1.67
N SER A 492 -1.43 -0.35 1.46
CA SER A 492 -1.60 0.64 2.53
C SER A 492 -2.59 0.16 3.59
N GLU A 493 -3.58 -0.62 3.19
CA GLU A 493 -4.59 -1.19 4.08
C GLU A 493 -4.86 -2.66 3.75
N LEU A 494 -4.57 -3.55 4.70
CA LEU A 494 -4.92 -4.97 4.64
C LEU A 494 -5.79 -5.31 5.84
N ARG A 495 -7.06 -5.71 5.61
CA ARG A 495 -7.97 -6.18 6.66
C ARG A 495 -8.21 -7.68 6.50
N ALA A 496 -7.43 -8.47 7.23
CA ALA A 496 -7.40 -9.93 7.14
C ALA A 496 -7.76 -10.62 8.46
N MET A 497 -8.76 -10.11 9.18
CA MET A 497 -9.20 -10.69 10.46
C MET A 497 -9.98 -12.01 10.26
N ASN A 498 -9.85 -12.91 11.23
CA ASN A 498 -10.58 -14.19 11.30
C ASN A 498 -10.38 -15.13 10.09
N LEU A 499 -9.19 -15.15 9.50
CA LEU A 499 -8.82 -16.10 8.45
C LEU A 499 -8.28 -17.42 9.03
N SER A 500 -9.15 -18.20 9.68
CA SER A 500 -8.76 -19.39 10.44
C SER A 500 -8.37 -20.61 9.59
N SER A 501 -8.64 -20.58 8.28
CA SER A 501 -8.39 -21.69 7.35
C SER A 501 -7.12 -21.52 6.52
N VAL A 502 -6.38 -20.41 6.70
CA VAL A 502 -5.21 -20.09 5.86
C VAL A 502 -4.13 -21.12 6.10
N LYS A 503 -3.73 -21.80 5.02
CA LYS A 503 -2.64 -22.77 5.02
C LYS A 503 -1.38 -22.15 4.43
N TYR A 504 -1.54 -21.39 3.35
CA TYR A 504 -0.43 -20.81 2.61
C TYR A 504 -0.69 -19.36 2.21
N VAL A 505 0.31 -18.51 2.42
CA VAL A 505 0.32 -17.11 2.00
C VAL A 505 1.59 -16.82 1.21
N CYS A 506 1.43 -16.46 -0.06
CA CYS A 506 2.53 -15.97 -0.87
C CYS A 506 2.55 -14.45 -0.93
N ILE A 507 3.71 -13.86 -0.70
CA ILE A 507 3.91 -12.40 -0.62
C ILE A 507 5.28 -12.02 -1.20
N ASP A 508 5.56 -10.72 -1.27
CA ASP A 508 6.91 -10.23 -1.50
C ASP A 508 7.74 -10.18 -0.21
N ASP A 509 9.08 -10.31 -0.34
CA ASP A 509 10.00 -10.43 0.81
C ASP A 509 9.87 -9.25 1.79
N PHE A 510 9.60 -8.05 1.28
CA PHE A 510 9.46 -6.83 2.09
C PHE A 510 8.12 -6.73 2.86
N GLU A 511 7.16 -7.61 2.57
CA GLU A 511 5.83 -7.60 3.21
C GLU A 511 5.71 -8.58 4.38
N ILE A 512 6.69 -9.48 4.56
CA ILE A 512 6.63 -10.59 5.51
C ILE A 512 6.18 -10.13 6.90
N ASP A 513 6.83 -9.11 7.46
CA ASP A 513 6.51 -8.65 8.81
C ASP A 513 5.13 -7.98 8.90
N PHE A 514 4.75 -7.24 7.86
CA PHE A 514 3.44 -6.57 7.78
C PHE A 514 2.30 -7.59 7.71
N VAL A 515 2.40 -8.58 6.82
CA VAL A 515 1.35 -9.57 6.63
C VAL A 515 1.24 -10.52 7.83
N LYS A 516 2.37 -10.89 8.45
CA LYS A 516 2.38 -11.65 9.72
C LYS A 516 1.62 -10.94 10.82
N TYR A 517 1.83 -9.63 10.96
CA TYR A 517 1.13 -8.81 11.94
C TYR A 517 -0.39 -8.82 11.71
N GLU A 518 -0.82 -8.63 10.46
CA GLU A 518 -2.24 -8.54 10.12
C GLU A 518 -3.00 -9.87 10.23
N LEU A 519 -2.38 -11.00 9.90
CA LEU A 519 -3.07 -12.30 9.89
C LEU A 519 -3.36 -12.86 11.29
N ASN A 520 -2.60 -12.45 12.32
CA ASN A 520 -2.79 -12.78 13.74
C ASN A 520 -3.32 -14.21 14.03
N SER A 521 -2.84 -15.22 13.29
CA SER A 521 -3.25 -16.61 13.44
C SER A 521 -2.03 -17.53 13.50
N ALA A 522 -2.19 -18.70 14.12
CA ALA A 522 -1.03 -19.47 14.64
C ALA A 522 -0.54 -20.60 13.72
N LYS A 523 -1.16 -20.84 12.55
CA LYS A 523 -0.87 -22.01 11.71
C LYS A 523 -1.01 -21.73 10.21
N TYR A 524 -0.12 -20.92 9.67
CA TYR A 524 0.03 -20.72 8.22
C TYR A 524 1.51 -20.74 7.84
N GLU A 525 1.79 -21.08 6.59
CA GLU A 525 3.11 -20.95 5.98
C GLU A 525 3.15 -19.64 5.17
N ILE A 526 4.19 -18.82 5.40
CA ILE A 526 4.43 -17.59 4.63
C ILE A 526 5.81 -17.68 4.01
N ASN A 527 5.84 -17.72 2.67
CA ASN A 527 7.08 -17.59 1.92
C ASN A 527 6.83 -16.92 0.56
N THR A 528 7.90 -16.79 -0.21
CA THR A 528 7.89 -16.07 -1.48
C THR A 528 7.99 -17.00 -2.68
N TYR A 529 7.86 -18.32 -2.47
CA TYR A 529 8.17 -19.36 -3.45
C TYR A 529 7.01 -19.74 -4.38
N CYS A 530 5.88 -19.02 -4.35
CA CYS A 530 4.83 -19.17 -5.38
C CYS A 530 5.28 -18.73 -6.78
N SER A 531 6.31 -17.89 -6.85
CA SER A 531 7.06 -17.58 -8.06
C SER A 531 8.45 -17.10 -7.69
N PHE A 532 9.48 -17.50 -8.44
CA PHE A 532 10.85 -17.01 -8.26
C PHE A 532 11.10 -15.64 -8.88
N THR A 533 10.14 -15.10 -9.65
CA THR A 533 10.19 -13.70 -10.11
C THR A 533 9.75 -12.75 -9.00
N PRO A 534 10.31 -11.52 -8.92
CA PRO A 534 9.75 -10.48 -8.07
C PRO A 534 8.26 -10.27 -8.37
N GLY A 535 7.48 -9.97 -7.35
CA GLY A 535 6.13 -9.47 -7.56
C GLY A 535 6.16 -8.15 -8.31
N GLY A 536 5.08 -7.85 -9.02
CA GLY A 536 4.96 -6.58 -9.73
C GLY A 536 5.55 -6.60 -11.12
N LYS A 537 5.85 -5.39 -11.62
CA LYS A 537 6.54 -5.24 -12.90
C LYS A 537 8.03 -5.55 -12.69
N PHE A 538 8.51 -6.59 -13.36
CA PHE A 538 9.92 -6.98 -13.32
C PHE A 538 10.57 -6.88 -14.70
N TYR A 539 11.90 -6.78 -14.69
CA TYR A 539 12.76 -6.78 -15.86
C TYR A 539 13.79 -7.90 -15.71
N THR A 540 14.32 -8.37 -16.83
CA THR A 540 15.24 -9.51 -16.83
C THR A 540 16.61 -9.05 -17.30
N ILE A 541 17.63 -9.33 -16.50
CA ILE A 541 19.04 -9.29 -16.90
C ILE A 541 19.46 -10.73 -17.15
N LYS A 542 20.11 -11.01 -18.27
CA LYS A 542 20.64 -12.34 -18.57
C LYS A 542 22.00 -12.26 -19.22
N GLY A 543 22.71 -13.37 -19.21
CA GLY A 543 24.00 -13.44 -19.88
C GLY A 543 24.64 -14.80 -19.75
N ASN A 544 25.83 -14.89 -20.31
CA ASN A 544 26.68 -16.05 -20.23
C ASN A 544 28.12 -15.62 -19.93
N GLN A 545 28.88 -16.49 -19.26
CA GLN A 545 30.29 -16.28 -19.04
C GLN A 545 31.17 -17.38 -19.63
N LYS A 546 32.28 -16.94 -20.24
CA LYS A 546 33.19 -17.82 -20.97
C LYS A 546 34.64 -17.44 -20.75
N ILE A 547 35.51 -18.43 -20.88
CA ILE A 547 36.95 -18.29 -20.78
C ILE A 547 37.51 -17.91 -22.14
N ASP A 548 38.09 -16.71 -22.23
CA ASP A 548 38.75 -16.19 -23.41
C ASP A 548 40.20 -16.68 -23.47
N LEU A 549 40.39 -17.91 -23.95
CA LEU A 549 41.71 -18.53 -24.13
C LEU A 549 42.45 -18.01 -25.38
N ASP A 550 41.72 -17.48 -26.36
CA ASP A 550 42.22 -17.04 -27.66
C ASP A 550 42.37 -15.52 -27.80
N ASN A 551 42.04 -14.76 -26.74
CA ASN A 551 42.00 -13.30 -26.70
C ASN A 551 41.09 -12.70 -27.80
N GLN A 552 40.00 -13.38 -28.14
CA GLN A 552 39.00 -12.92 -29.13
C GLN A 552 37.66 -12.53 -28.49
N GLY A 553 37.61 -12.38 -27.16
CA GLY A 553 36.39 -12.10 -26.40
C GLY A 553 35.55 -13.36 -26.16
N CYS A 554 34.29 -13.20 -25.76
CA CYS A 554 33.39 -14.31 -25.45
C CYS A 554 32.82 -15.01 -26.71
N ALA A 555 33.68 -15.52 -27.60
CA ALA A 555 33.24 -16.21 -28.80
C ALA A 555 32.42 -17.48 -28.48
N LYS A 556 31.61 -17.95 -29.44
CA LYS A 556 30.76 -19.15 -29.24
C LYS A 556 31.57 -20.42 -28.94
N SER A 557 32.79 -20.51 -29.45
CA SER A 557 33.75 -21.63 -29.29
C SER A 557 34.39 -21.73 -27.90
N ASN A 558 34.24 -20.70 -27.07
CA ASN A 558 35.02 -20.55 -25.84
C ASN A 558 34.44 -21.40 -24.71
N VAL A 559 35.32 -21.89 -23.83
CA VAL A 559 34.98 -22.82 -22.73
C VAL A 559 34.11 -22.10 -21.70
N VAL A 560 33.09 -22.79 -21.21
CA VAL A 560 32.15 -22.28 -20.19
C VAL A 560 32.86 -22.11 -18.86
N TYR A 561 32.57 -21.02 -18.14
CA TYR A 561 32.91 -20.89 -16.72
C TYR A 561 31.66 -21.21 -15.88
N PRO A 562 31.56 -22.40 -15.25
CA PRO A 562 30.39 -22.78 -14.45
C PRO A 562 30.39 -22.08 -13.08
N ASN A 563 29.20 -21.93 -12.48
CA ASN A 563 29.02 -21.52 -11.09
C ASN A 563 29.77 -20.22 -10.69
N LEU A 564 29.84 -19.23 -11.59
CA LEU A 564 30.41 -17.92 -11.27
C LEU A 564 29.45 -17.15 -10.35
N ASN A 565 30.00 -16.63 -9.25
CA ASN A 565 29.27 -15.78 -8.32
C ASN A 565 29.22 -14.34 -8.85
N PHE A 566 28.06 -13.70 -8.80
CA PHE A 566 27.86 -12.29 -9.12
C PHE A 566 27.24 -11.59 -7.94
N SER A 567 27.82 -10.47 -7.50
CA SER A 567 27.08 -9.53 -6.66
C SER A 567 26.17 -8.65 -7.53
N ILE A 568 24.97 -8.42 -7.03
CA ILE A 568 24.01 -7.48 -7.58
C ILE A 568 23.62 -6.46 -6.51
N SER A 569 23.53 -5.18 -6.90
CA SER A 569 23.02 -4.12 -6.02
C SER A 569 22.13 -3.15 -6.78
N ASP A 570 21.04 -2.74 -6.13
CA ASP A 570 20.17 -1.65 -6.60
C ASP A 570 20.54 -0.29 -5.95
N GLY A 571 21.67 -0.23 -5.23
CA GLY A 571 22.12 0.91 -4.43
C GLY A 571 21.63 0.91 -2.97
N THR A 572 20.58 0.15 -2.65
CA THR A 572 20.01 0.01 -1.30
C THR A 572 20.19 -1.42 -0.77
N ASN A 573 19.79 -2.38 -1.58
CA ASN A 573 19.90 -3.81 -1.33
C ASN A 573 21.12 -4.36 -2.07
N THR A 574 21.69 -5.41 -1.48
CA THR A 574 22.73 -6.21 -2.11
C THR A 574 22.35 -7.68 -2.00
N GLY A 575 22.68 -8.44 -3.02
CA GLY A 575 22.54 -9.88 -3.03
C GLY A 575 23.55 -10.49 -3.97
N ASN A 576 23.61 -11.82 -3.97
CA ASN A 576 24.43 -12.53 -4.92
C ASN A 576 23.59 -13.56 -5.68
N ILE A 577 23.99 -13.82 -6.91
CA ILE A 577 23.50 -14.94 -7.70
C ILE A 577 24.68 -15.77 -8.17
N ILE A 578 24.47 -17.07 -8.35
CA ILE A 578 25.46 -17.96 -8.94
C ILE A 578 24.87 -18.50 -10.24
N SER A 579 25.62 -18.39 -11.33
CA SER A 579 25.21 -18.95 -12.62
C SER A 579 25.05 -20.46 -12.57
N ASP A 580 24.34 -21.02 -13.53
CA ASP A 580 24.28 -22.48 -13.70
C ASP A 580 25.61 -23.09 -14.19
N ILE A 581 25.64 -24.42 -14.29
CA ILE A 581 26.77 -25.21 -14.80
C ILE A 581 27.07 -24.97 -16.29
N SER A 582 26.11 -24.41 -17.05
CA SER A 582 26.30 -24.00 -18.45
C SER A 582 26.86 -22.58 -18.56
N GLY A 583 27.13 -21.96 -17.42
CA GLY A 583 27.62 -20.60 -17.30
C GLY A 583 26.61 -19.55 -17.71
N ASN A 584 25.31 -19.87 -17.70
CA ASN A 584 24.25 -18.90 -17.93
C ASN A 584 23.77 -18.34 -16.60
N TYR A 585 23.42 -17.07 -16.61
CA TYR A 585 22.76 -16.44 -15.48
C TYR A 585 21.55 -15.65 -15.96
N THR A 586 20.49 -15.67 -15.14
CA THR A 586 19.28 -14.88 -15.35
C THR A 586 18.86 -14.28 -14.03
N ILE A 587 18.60 -12.98 -14.02
CA ILE A 587 18.23 -12.22 -12.83
C ILE A 587 16.96 -11.45 -13.15
N ALA A 588 15.91 -11.66 -12.37
CA ALA A 588 14.73 -10.81 -12.43
C ALA A 588 14.86 -9.69 -11.38
N VAL A 589 14.72 -8.44 -11.83
CA VAL A 589 14.92 -7.23 -11.03
C VAL A 589 13.73 -6.28 -11.15
N GLY A 590 13.52 -5.45 -10.12
CA GLY A 590 12.53 -4.37 -10.17
C GLY A 590 12.99 -3.18 -11.02
N GLU A 591 12.16 -2.14 -11.06
CA GLU A 591 12.54 -0.83 -11.63
C GLU A 591 13.71 -0.21 -10.86
N GLY A 592 14.59 0.52 -11.56
CA GLY A 592 15.74 1.19 -10.96
C GLY A 592 17.08 0.82 -11.58
N ILE A 593 18.14 1.31 -10.93
CA ILE A 593 19.53 1.15 -11.35
C ILE A 593 20.11 -0.08 -10.68
N HIS A 594 20.55 -1.06 -11.46
CA HIS A 594 21.15 -2.30 -10.99
C HIS A 594 22.60 -2.40 -11.45
N THR A 595 23.50 -2.64 -10.51
CA THR A 595 24.92 -2.91 -10.80
C THR A 595 25.22 -4.38 -10.55
N VAL A 596 25.79 -5.05 -11.54
CA VAL A 596 26.17 -6.47 -11.46
C VAL A 596 27.68 -6.59 -11.60
N LYS A 597 28.32 -7.30 -10.66
CA LYS A 597 29.77 -7.49 -10.60
C LYS A 597 30.12 -8.98 -10.36
N PRO A 598 30.92 -9.60 -11.25
CA PRO A 598 31.42 -10.95 -11.05
C PRO A 598 32.46 -11.02 -9.92
N ILE A 599 32.43 -12.13 -9.18
CA ILE A 599 33.33 -12.45 -8.08
C ILE A 599 34.06 -13.76 -8.43
N ILE A 600 35.36 -13.67 -8.68
CA ILE A 600 36.21 -14.82 -9.07
C ILE A 600 36.98 -15.30 -7.84
N GLU A 601 36.93 -16.62 -7.57
CA GLU A 601 37.66 -17.28 -6.47
C GLU A 601 39.18 -17.02 -6.56
N ASN A 602 39.76 -17.23 -7.74
CA ASN A 602 41.20 -17.09 -7.99
C ASN A 602 41.52 -15.83 -8.83
N SER A 603 41.28 -14.65 -8.26
CA SER A 603 41.50 -13.36 -8.95
C SER A 603 42.95 -13.08 -9.41
N ASN A 604 43.93 -13.82 -8.89
CA ASN A 604 45.32 -13.77 -9.35
C ASN A 604 45.52 -14.52 -10.69
N TYR A 605 44.71 -15.56 -10.98
CA TYR A 605 44.87 -16.41 -12.17
C TYR A 605 44.08 -15.90 -13.37
N PHE A 606 43.07 -15.05 -13.12
CA PHE A 606 42.13 -14.60 -14.12
C PHE A 606 41.77 -13.12 -13.96
N SER A 607 41.35 -12.50 -15.06
CA SER A 607 40.69 -11.19 -15.11
C SER A 607 39.32 -11.34 -15.76
N VAL A 608 38.39 -10.43 -15.46
CA VAL A 608 37.07 -10.41 -16.08
C VAL A 608 36.79 -9.08 -16.77
N SER A 609 36.22 -9.16 -17.98
CA SER A 609 35.78 -8.01 -18.76
C SER A 609 34.30 -8.17 -19.18
N PRO A 610 33.43 -7.17 -18.94
CA PRO A 610 33.71 -5.97 -18.14
C PRO A 610 33.85 -6.31 -16.63
N GLU A 611 34.55 -5.50 -15.85
CA GLU A 611 34.69 -5.72 -14.41
C GLU A 611 33.36 -5.59 -13.63
N SER A 612 32.43 -4.81 -14.18
CA SER A 612 31.04 -4.69 -13.76
C SER A 612 30.24 -4.02 -14.88
N PHE A 613 28.91 -4.05 -14.79
CA PHE A 613 28.06 -3.16 -15.58
C PHE A 613 26.92 -2.63 -14.73
N THR A 614 26.32 -1.53 -15.20
CA THR A 614 25.14 -0.92 -14.60
C THR A 614 24.04 -0.80 -15.66
N VAL A 615 22.82 -1.20 -15.31
CA VAL A 615 21.63 -1.12 -16.16
C VAL A 615 20.53 -0.36 -15.42
N ASN A 616 19.77 0.47 -16.12
CA ASN A 616 18.67 1.23 -15.53
C ASN A 616 17.35 0.86 -16.22
N PHE A 617 16.40 0.27 -15.50
CA PHE A 617 15.07 -0.03 -16.01
C PHE A 617 14.06 1.01 -15.52
N PRO A 618 13.05 1.38 -16.34
CA PRO A 618 12.74 0.88 -17.69
C PRO A 618 13.50 1.57 -18.84
N VAL A 619 14.53 2.37 -18.56
CA VAL A 619 15.27 3.11 -19.61
C VAL A 619 15.83 2.15 -20.68
N GLU A 620 16.36 1.02 -20.24
CA GLU A 620 16.86 -0.05 -21.10
C GLU A 620 15.80 -1.11 -21.45
N ALA A 621 15.99 -1.79 -22.57
CA ALA A 621 15.10 -2.88 -23.00
C ALA A 621 15.28 -4.14 -22.15
N SER A 622 14.18 -4.81 -21.81
CA SER A 622 14.17 -6.11 -21.13
C SER A 622 13.76 -7.22 -22.12
N PRO A 623 14.50 -8.36 -22.19
CA PRO A 623 15.65 -8.70 -21.36
C PRO A 623 16.94 -7.98 -21.79
N PHE A 624 17.67 -7.43 -20.83
CA PHE A 624 19.01 -6.87 -21.05
C PHE A 624 20.05 -8.01 -21.04
N THR A 625 20.87 -8.10 -22.08
CA THR A 625 21.84 -9.20 -22.20
C THR A 625 23.27 -8.69 -22.04
N GLN A 626 24.00 -9.20 -21.04
CA GLN A 626 25.40 -8.85 -20.80
C GLN A 626 26.25 -10.08 -20.51
N ASN A 627 27.28 -10.32 -21.30
CA ASN A 627 28.21 -11.42 -21.09
C ASN A 627 29.46 -10.96 -20.32
N PHE A 628 30.12 -11.89 -19.64
CA PHE A 628 31.40 -11.66 -18.95
C PHE A 628 32.48 -12.60 -19.48
N CYS A 629 33.61 -12.04 -19.91
CA CYS A 629 34.72 -12.80 -20.47
C CYS A 629 35.83 -12.93 -19.44
N ILE A 630 36.25 -14.16 -19.17
CA ILE A 630 37.31 -14.50 -18.21
C ILE A 630 38.60 -14.71 -18.99
N THR A 631 39.61 -13.87 -18.79
CA THR A 631 40.90 -13.97 -19.48
C THR A 631 41.99 -14.45 -18.51
N PRO A 632 42.76 -15.51 -18.83
CA PRO A 632 43.89 -15.99 -18.04
C PRO A 632 44.97 -14.92 -17.84
N LYS A 633 45.58 -14.86 -16.66
CA LYS A 633 46.77 -14.09 -16.35
C LYS A 633 47.94 -15.06 -16.24
N GLY A 634 48.90 -15.05 -17.16
CA GLY A 634 50.04 -15.98 -17.12
C GLY A 634 49.63 -17.47 -17.16
N GLU A 635 50.56 -18.35 -16.80
CA GLU A 635 50.30 -19.79 -16.63
C GLU A 635 50.34 -20.15 -15.14
N HIS A 636 49.26 -20.74 -14.64
CA HIS A 636 49.08 -21.15 -13.24
C HIS A 636 48.58 -22.59 -13.19
N GLN A 637 48.94 -23.32 -12.12
CA GLN A 637 48.53 -24.69 -11.86
C GLN A 637 47.97 -24.78 -10.44
N ASP A 638 46.71 -25.21 -10.32
CA ASP A 638 45.98 -25.33 -9.05
C ASP A 638 44.88 -26.38 -9.28
N ILE A 639 44.92 -27.51 -8.59
CA ILE A 639 43.89 -28.55 -8.63
C ILE A 639 43.32 -28.80 -7.23
N GLU A 640 42.05 -29.17 -7.16
CA GLU A 640 41.41 -29.51 -5.88
C GLU A 640 40.69 -30.86 -5.96
N ILE A 641 40.54 -31.50 -4.81
CA ILE A 641 39.75 -32.72 -4.63
C ILE A 641 38.84 -32.61 -3.41
N SER A 642 37.66 -33.20 -3.51
CA SER A 642 36.72 -33.38 -2.40
C SER A 642 36.03 -34.74 -2.51
N MET A 643 35.44 -35.21 -1.42
CA MET A 643 34.71 -36.49 -1.38
C MET A 643 33.37 -36.29 -0.67
N LEU A 644 32.30 -36.81 -1.30
CA LEU A 644 30.92 -36.71 -0.84
C LEU A 644 30.39 -38.11 -0.51
N SER A 645 29.55 -38.21 0.52
CA SER A 645 28.76 -39.41 0.83
C SER A 645 27.35 -39.26 0.25
N ILE A 646 27.06 -39.96 -0.84
CA ILE A 646 25.74 -39.91 -1.51
C ILE A 646 24.75 -40.81 -0.77
N LEU A 647 24.97 -42.12 -0.83
CA LEU A 647 24.22 -43.10 -0.05
C LEU A 647 24.96 -43.35 1.27
N PRO A 648 24.35 -43.04 2.44
CA PRO A 648 25.05 -43.10 3.71
C PRO A 648 25.48 -44.53 4.08
N ALA A 649 26.60 -44.61 4.79
CA ALA A 649 27.17 -45.87 5.23
C ALA A 649 26.34 -46.52 6.35
N ARG A 650 25.80 -47.72 6.07
CA ARG A 650 25.04 -48.55 7.02
C ARG A 650 25.69 -49.92 7.17
N PRO A 651 25.77 -50.50 8.38
CA PRO A 651 26.41 -51.80 8.58
C PRO A 651 25.78 -52.89 7.71
N GLY A 652 26.59 -53.61 6.92
CA GLY A 652 26.14 -54.72 6.05
C GLY A 652 25.53 -54.31 4.71
N PHE A 653 25.54 -53.02 4.35
CA PHE A 653 24.97 -52.50 3.10
C PHE A 653 26.01 -51.74 2.28
N ASP A 654 25.69 -51.56 1.00
CA ASP A 654 26.47 -50.71 0.11
C ASP A 654 26.32 -49.23 0.51
N ALA A 655 27.45 -48.53 0.53
CA ALA A 655 27.56 -47.09 0.63
C ALA A 655 28.08 -46.54 -0.69
N THR A 656 27.53 -45.41 -1.13
CA THR A 656 27.94 -44.77 -2.39
C THR A 656 28.56 -43.41 -2.11
N TYR A 657 29.73 -43.20 -2.68
CA TYR A 657 30.52 -42.00 -2.55
C TYR A 657 30.75 -41.37 -3.92
N LYS A 658 31.06 -40.08 -3.90
CA LYS A 658 31.45 -39.33 -5.09
C LYS A 658 32.72 -38.55 -4.79
N ILE A 659 33.80 -38.84 -5.51
CA ILE A 659 35.04 -38.06 -5.44
C ILE A 659 34.98 -37.02 -6.56
N VAL A 660 35.02 -35.75 -6.20
CA VAL A 660 34.92 -34.63 -7.13
C VAL A 660 36.28 -33.94 -7.17
N TYR A 661 36.86 -33.82 -8.37
CA TYR A 661 38.13 -33.13 -8.56
C TYR A 661 38.05 -32.11 -9.69
N LYS A 662 38.78 -31.02 -9.54
CA LYS A 662 38.66 -29.84 -10.42
C LYS A 662 40.02 -29.20 -10.65
N ASN A 663 40.23 -28.68 -11.86
CA ASN A 663 41.32 -27.75 -12.13
C ASN A 663 40.83 -26.31 -11.93
N LYS A 664 41.42 -25.60 -10.97
CA LYS A 664 41.05 -24.23 -10.59
C LYS A 664 41.91 -23.16 -11.27
N ALA A 665 42.94 -23.56 -12.01
CA ALA A 665 43.82 -22.66 -12.73
C ALA A 665 43.64 -22.78 -14.26
N ASN A 666 44.57 -22.19 -15.00
CA ASN A 666 44.46 -22.04 -16.46
C ASN A 666 45.35 -23.02 -17.26
N LYS A 667 46.24 -23.75 -16.60
CA LYS A 667 47.09 -24.78 -17.23
C LYS A 667 46.38 -26.13 -17.20
N THR A 668 46.34 -26.81 -18.35
CA THR A 668 45.82 -28.18 -18.45
C THR A 668 46.78 -29.16 -17.77
N VAL A 669 46.23 -30.10 -16.98
CA VAL A 669 47.01 -31.05 -16.16
C VAL A 669 46.53 -32.48 -16.30
N SER A 670 47.43 -33.43 -16.06
CA SER A 670 47.14 -34.87 -16.04
C SER A 670 47.84 -35.49 -14.83
N GLY A 671 47.24 -36.52 -14.24
CA GLY A 671 47.77 -37.14 -13.02
C GLY A 671 46.88 -38.26 -12.51
N ASP A 672 46.96 -38.47 -11.20
CA ASP A 672 46.28 -39.56 -10.50
C ASP A 672 45.36 -39.01 -9.41
N VAL A 673 44.22 -39.67 -9.24
CA VAL A 673 43.40 -39.59 -8.03
C VAL A 673 43.62 -40.87 -7.24
N THR A 674 43.89 -40.76 -5.95
CA THR A 674 44.02 -41.91 -5.06
C THR A 674 43.12 -41.79 -3.84
N LEU A 675 42.54 -42.90 -3.39
CA LEU A 675 41.74 -42.97 -2.18
C LEU A 675 42.34 -43.99 -1.22
N ASP A 676 42.74 -43.55 -0.04
CA ASP A 676 43.06 -44.44 1.08
C ASP A 676 41.78 -44.73 1.88
N PHE A 677 41.52 -46.00 2.16
CA PHE A 677 40.36 -46.50 2.92
C PHE A 677 40.77 -47.71 3.79
N ASN A 678 39.89 -48.15 4.69
CA ASN A 678 40.15 -49.31 5.56
C ASN A 678 39.53 -50.59 4.99
N ASP A 679 40.32 -51.35 4.23
CA ASP A 679 39.94 -52.61 3.57
C ASP A 679 39.53 -53.72 4.55
N ALA A 680 39.87 -53.59 5.83
CA ALA A 680 39.43 -54.55 6.83
C ALA A 680 37.91 -54.47 7.10
N ILE A 681 37.28 -53.34 6.81
CA ILE A 681 35.86 -53.08 7.14
C ILE A 681 35.03 -52.56 5.97
N LEU A 682 35.67 -52.33 4.82
CA LEU A 682 35.07 -51.79 3.61
C LEU A 682 35.60 -52.59 2.43
N ASP A 683 34.69 -53.11 1.62
CA ASP A 683 35.04 -53.85 0.39
C ASP A 683 34.68 -53.03 -0.86
N TYR A 684 35.59 -52.98 -1.83
CA TYR A 684 35.31 -52.34 -3.11
C TYR A 684 34.27 -53.13 -3.93
N VAL A 685 33.18 -52.47 -4.34
CA VAL A 685 32.13 -53.06 -5.18
C VAL A 685 32.27 -52.61 -6.63
N SER A 686 32.24 -51.29 -6.88
CA SER A 686 32.36 -50.73 -8.23
C SER A 686 32.79 -49.27 -8.21
N SER A 687 33.28 -48.76 -9.35
CA SER A 687 33.49 -47.34 -9.57
C SER A 687 33.32 -46.96 -11.03
N LYS A 688 32.98 -45.69 -11.26
CA LYS A 688 32.88 -45.08 -12.58
C LYS A 688 33.53 -43.69 -12.55
N PRO A 689 34.61 -43.44 -13.30
CA PRO A 689 35.35 -44.38 -14.18
C PRO A 689 35.97 -45.56 -13.42
N GLU A 690 36.28 -46.64 -14.15
CA GLU A 690 36.91 -47.83 -13.57
C GLU A 690 38.29 -47.51 -12.95
N ILE A 691 38.64 -48.19 -11.87
CA ILE A 691 39.96 -48.08 -11.23
C ILE A 691 41.09 -48.46 -12.19
N ALA A 692 42.19 -47.73 -12.12
CA ALA A 692 43.43 -48.08 -12.80
C ALA A 692 44.20 -49.18 -12.06
N SER A 693 44.22 -49.13 -10.72
CA SER A 693 44.82 -50.18 -9.89
C SER A 693 44.24 -50.17 -8.47
N GLN A 694 44.35 -51.32 -7.78
CA GLN A 694 43.94 -51.53 -6.39
C GLN A 694 45.08 -52.18 -5.60
N ALA A 695 45.41 -51.60 -4.45
CA ALA A 695 46.11 -52.25 -3.34
C ALA A 695 45.15 -52.36 -2.16
N SER A 696 45.42 -53.22 -1.17
CA SER A 696 44.47 -53.51 -0.06
C SER A 696 43.79 -52.25 0.47
N ASN A 697 44.54 -51.26 0.96
CA ASN A 697 43.95 -50.03 1.53
C ASN A 697 43.93 -48.83 0.57
N LYS A 698 44.03 -49.04 -0.76
CA LYS A 698 44.20 -47.93 -1.71
C LYS A 698 43.65 -48.18 -3.10
N LEU A 699 42.80 -47.26 -3.57
CA LEU A 699 42.30 -47.21 -4.96
C LEU A 699 43.01 -46.09 -5.75
N VAL A 700 43.24 -46.32 -7.04
CA VAL A 700 43.91 -45.36 -7.94
C VAL A 700 43.14 -45.22 -9.25
N TRP A 701 42.95 -43.98 -9.70
CA TRP A 701 42.40 -43.63 -11.01
C TRP A 701 43.35 -42.70 -11.77
N HIS A 702 43.54 -42.93 -13.06
CA HIS A 702 44.30 -42.03 -13.94
C HIS A 702 43.36 -41.02 -14.59
N TYR A 703 43.76 -39.75 -14.66
CA TYR A 703 43.07 -38.73 -15.43
C TYR A 703 44.03 -37.99 -16.38
N ALA A 704 43.56 -37.70 -17.59
CA ALA A 704 44.31 -36.97 -18.60
C ALA A 704 43.57 -35.71 -19.04
N ASP A 705 44.33 -34.68 -19.41
CA ASP A 705 43.85 -33.43 -19.99
C ASP A 705 42.71 -32.77 -19.21
N LEU A 706 42.86 -32.61 -17.89
CA LEU A 706 41.92 -31.86 -17.06
C LEU A 706 42.09 -30.36 -17.36
N LYS A 707 41.14 -29.81 -18.13
CA LYS A 707 41.16 -28.44 -18.63
C LYS A 707 40.83 -27.43 -17.52
N ALA A 708 41.16 -26.16 -17.77
CA ALA A 708 40.81 -25.06 -16.86
C ALA A 708 39.31 -25.07 -16.50
N PHE A 709 39.00 -25.05 -15.20
CA PHE A 709 37.65 -25.13 -14.62
C PHE A 709 36.86 -26.40 -14.91
N GLU A 710 37.47 -27.40 -15.54
CA GLU A 710 36.85 -28.71 -15.72
C GLU A 710 36.75 -29.40 -14.35
N THR A 711 35.55 -29.85 -14.02
CA THR A 711 35.26 -30.71 -12.88
C THR A 711 34.92 -32.09 -13.39
N ARG A 712 35.52 -33.11 -12.78
CA ARG A 712 35.23 -34.52 -13.04
C ARG A 712 34.88 -35.23 -11.75
N GLU A 713 34.10 -36.30 -11.89
CA GLU A 713 33.57 -37.05 -10.75
C GLU A 713 33.93 -38.53 -10.91
N ILE A 714 34.21 -39.19 -9.78
CA ILE A 714 34.30 -40.65 -9.65
C ILE A 714 33.18 -41.09 -8.72
N GLU A 715 32.23 -41.87 -9.23
CA GLU A 715 31.24 -42.57 -8.42
C GLU A 715 31.87 -43.86 -7.89
N LEU A 716 31.76 -44.12 -6.59
CA LEU A 716 32.39 -45.23 -5.91
C LEU A 716 31.38 -45.93 -5.00
N THR A 717 31.24 -47.24 -5.12
CA THR A 717 30.44 -48.05 -4.22
C THR A 717 31.35 -48.96 -3.39
N LEU A 718 31.21 -48.88 -2.06
CA LEU A 718 31.90 -49.73 -1.10
C LEU A 718 30.85 -50.47 -0.25
N ASN A 719 31.04 -51.76 -0.03
CA ASN A 719 30.22 -52.53 0.91
C ASN A 719 30.82 -52.40 2.31
N LEU A 720 29.98 -52.16 3.32
CA LEU A 720 30.41 -52.15 4.72
C LEU A 720 30.21 -53.52 5.35
N ASN A 721 31.18 -53.97 6.14
CA ASN A 721 30.99 -55.12 7.02
C ASN A 721 29.73 -54.96 7.89
N SER A 722 29.01 -56.05 8.07
CA SER A 722 27.93 -56.18 9.02
C SER A 722 28.44 -56.24 10.47
N PRO A 723 27.57 -56.03 11.47
CA PRO A 723 27.93 -56.20 12.88
C PRO A 723 28.38 -57.63 13.25
N THR A 724 28.15 -58.60 12.35
CA THR A 724 28.49 -60.01 12.54
C THR A 724 29.80 -60.42 11.87
N GLU A 725 30.39 -59.56 11.03
CA GLU A 725 31.68 -59.80 10.39
C GLU A 725 32.85 -59.40 11.31
N THR A 726 34.09 -59.77 10.96
CA THR A 726 35.28 -59.48 11.79
C THR A 726 36.38 -58.86 10.95
N PRO A 727 36.75 -57.59 11.20
CA PRO A 727 36.21 -56.68 12.21
C PRO A 727 34.75 -56.25 11.95
N ALA A 728 33.95 -56.16 13.02
CA ALA A 728 32.56 -55.72 12.94
C ALA A 728 32.47 -54.20 12.80
N VAL A 729 31.51 -53.71 12.03
CA VAL A 729 31.13 -52.29 11.98
C VAL A 729 29.76 -52.12 12.60
N ASN A 730 29.63 -51.14 13.48
CA ASN A 730 28.41 -50.81 14.22
C ASN A 730 27.98 -49.36 13.95
N MET A 731 26.71 -49.09 14.22
CA MET A 731 26.21 -47.72 14.20
C MET A 731 26.98 -46.85 15.21
N GLY A 732 27.43 -45.68 14.76
CA GLY A 732 28.27 -44.76 15.54
C GLY A 732 29.77 -44.94 15.33
N ASP A 733 30.21 -46.01 14.64
CA ASP A 733 31.61 -46.15 14.22
C ASP A 733 31.99 -45.09 13.19
N PHE A 734 33.30 -44.84 13.03
CA PHE A 734 33.82 -43.84 12.11
C PHE A 734 34.56 -44.49 10.94
N LEU A 735 34.17 -44.14 9.72
CA LEU A 735 34.93 -44.41 8.51
C LEU A 735 35.83 -43.23 8.21
N SER A 736 37.11 -43.51 7.96
CA SER A 736 38.11 -42.50 7.60
C SER A 736 38.55 -42.72 6.17
N PHE A 737 38.49 -41.67 5.38
CA PHE A 737 38.93 -41.66 3.98
C PHE A 737 39.94 -40.53 3.77
N ASN A 738 40.92 -40.77 2.91
CA ASN A 738 41.84 -39.74 2.46
C ASN A 738 41.97 -39.81 0.94
N ALA A 739 41.34 -38.86 0.26
CA ALA A 739 41.46 -38.70 -1.19
C ALA A 739 42.61 -37.73 -1.50
N VAL A 740 43.43 -38.05 -2.49
CA VAL A 740 44.58 -37.22 -2.91
C VAL A 740 44.60 -37.13 -4.43
N ILE A 741 44.87 -35.93 -4.95
CA ILE A 741 45.08 -35.69 -6.38
C ILE A 741 46.51 -35.23 -6.67
N THR A 742 47.08 -35.70 -7.77
CA THR A 742 48.41 -35.32 -8.29
C THR A 742 48.27 -34.65 -9.66
N PRO A 743 49.25 -33.85 -10.15
CA PRO A 743 50.59 -33.63 -9.62
C PRO A 743 50.66 -32.49 -8.59
N SER A 744 51.27 -32.77 -7.43
CA SER A 744 51.55 -31.72 -6.42
C SER A 744 52.73 -30.81 -6.78
N LEU A 745 53.56 -31.22 -7.75
CA LEU A 745 54.69 -30.42 -8.20
C LEU A 745 54.23 -29.28 -9.12
N GLY A 746 54.57 -28.05 -8.74
CA GLY A 746 54.18 -26.85 -9.49
C GLY A 746 52.75 -26.38 -9.20
N ASP A 747 52.03 -27.08 -8.33
CA ASP A 747 50.72 -26.68 -7.83
C ASP A 747 50.86 -25.57 -6.78
N GLU A 748 50.09 -24.49 -6.97
CA GLU A 748 50.18 -23.27 -6.18
C GLU A 748 49.44 -23.34 -4.84
N ASN A 749 48.48 -24.25 -4.67
CA ASN A 749 47.77 -24.46 -3.41
C ASN A 749 47.79 -25.94 -3.01
N GLN A 750 48.91 -26.42 -2.48
CA GLN A 750 49.02 -27.85 -2.17
C GLN A 750 48.08 -28.36 -1.07
N ALA A 751 47.39 -27.48 -0.35
CA ALA A 751 46.49 -27.86 0.74
C ALA A 751 45.15 -28.45 0.27
N ASP A 752 44.63 -28.06 -0.91
CA ASP A 752 43.37 -28.60 -1.47
C ASP A 752 43.57 -29.81 -2.40
N ASN A 753 44.82 -30.25 -2.56
CA ASN A 753 45.19 -31.51 -3.23
C ASN A 753 44.88 -32.78 -2.42
N SER A 754 44.40 -32.64 -1.18
CA SER A 754 44.01 -33.77 -0.34
C SER A 754 42.74 -33.46 0.43
N PHE A 755 41.84 -34.44 0.53
CA PHE A 755 40.60 -34.34 1.27
C PHE A 755 40.46 -35.51 2.24
N ALA A 756 40.39 -35.18 3.53
CA ALA A 756 40.15 -36.15 4.58
C ALA A 756 38.67 -36.09 4.99
N MET A 757 37.94 -37.19 4.76
CA MET A 757 36.54 -37.31 5.16
C MET A 757 36.44 -38.25 6.36
N ARG A 758 35.68 -37.83 7.37
CA ARG A 758 35.35 -38.69 8.52
C ARG A 758 33.84 -38.84 8.63
N GLN A 759 33.33 -40.00 8.22
CA GLN A 759 31.90 -40.30 8.20
C GLN A 759 31.51 -41.16 9.40
N THR A 760 30.41 -40.81 10.07
CA THR A 760 29.78 -41.69 11.06
C THR A 760 28.88 -42.71 10.37
N VAL A 761 28.99 -43.97 10.78
CA VAL A 761 28.11 -45.05 10.31
C VAL A 761 26.73 -44.89 10.96
N VAL A 762 25.67 -44.87 10.15
CA VAL A 762 24.30 -44.55 10.59
C VAL A 762 23.34 -45.73 10.45
N GLY A 763 22.17 -45.64 11.11
CA GLY A 763 21.04 -46.54 10.96
C GLY A 763 19.96 -45.97 10.03
N SER A 764 18.69 -46.41 10.17
CA SER A 764 17.53 -45.75 9.53
C SER A 764 17.36 -44.32 10.10
N PHE A 765 18.06 -43.36 9.51
CA PHE A 765 18.09 -41.95 9.91
C PHE A 765 17.10 -41.12 9.07
N ASP A 766 16.92 -39.84 9.42
CA ASP A 766 16.13 -38.89 8.62
C ASP A 766 16.85 -38.65 7.27
N PRO A 767 16.21 -38.92 6.12
CA PRO A 767 16.82 -38.73 4.81
C PRO A 767 17.03 -37.25 4.43
N ASN A 768 16.38 -36.33 5.15
CA ASN A 768 16.55 -34.90 4.99
C ASN A 768 17.56 -34.37 6.02
N ASP A 769 18.85 -34.36 5.67
CA ASP A 769 19.92 -34.03 6.61
C ASP A 769 20.94 -33.05 6.05
N LYS A 770 21.74 -32.50 6.96
CA LYS A 770 22.87 -31.62 6.69
C LYS A 770 24.10 -32.14 7.43
N THR A 771 25.21 -32.24 6.71
CA THR A 771 26.46 -32.80 7.22
C THR A 771 27.66 -31.91 6.85
N CYS A 772 28.54 -31.66 7.83
CA CYS A 772 29.88 -31.11 7.63
C CYS A 772 30.85 -32.26 7.31
N LEU A 773 31.49 -32.25 6.14
CA LEU A 773 32.22 -33.41 5.63
C LEU A 773 33.59 -33.62 6.30
N GLU A 774 34.16 -32.57 6.88
CA GLU A 774 35.37 -32.64 7.70
C GLU A 774 35.11 -33.29 9.08
N GLY A 775 33.84 -33.50 9.44
CA GLY A 775 33.41 -34.17 10.67
C GLY A 775 33.16 -33.23 11.86
N ASP A 776 32.89 -33.84 13.02
CA ASP A 776 32.58 -33.16 14.29
C ASP A 776 33.81 -32.53 14.97
N VAL A 777 35.01 -33.02 14.62
CA VAL A 777 36.30 -32.52 15.07
C VAL A 777 37.16 -32.19 13.87
N ILE A 778 37.44 -30.90 13.69
CA ILE A 778 38.22 -30.38 12.57
C ILE A 778 39.57 -29.84 13.04
N LYS A 779 40.58 -29.92 12.17
CA LYS A 779 41.93 -29.53 12.53
C LYS A 779 42.09 -28.00 12.57
N PRO A 780 42.92 -27.43 13.45
CA PRO A 780 43.10 -25.97 13.55
C PRO A 780 43.62 -25.29 12.28
N GLU A 781 44.29 -26.04 11.39
CA GLU A 781 44.79 -25.53 10.11
C GLU A 781 43.66 -25.12 9.16
N LEU A 782 42.41 -25.54 9.42
CA LEU A 782 41.25 -25.14 8.63
C LEU A 782 40.64 -23.78 9.06
N ILE A 783 41.22 -23.10 10.06
CA ILE A 783 40.79 -21.74 10.44
C ILE A 783 41.19 -20.75 9.34
N GLY A 784 40.21 -20.03 8.79
CA GLY A 784 40.42 -19.18 7.62
C GLY A 784 40.29 -19.90 6.27
N GLU A 785 40.15 -21.24 6.31
CA GLU A 785 40.09 -22.10 5.13
C GLU A 785 38.69 -22.69 4.91
N TYR A 786 38.54 -23.39 3.79
CA TYR A 786 37.29 -24.01 3.37
C TYR A 786 36.88 -25.18 4.26
N VAL A 787 35.58 -25.23 4.56
CA VAL A 787 34.87 -26.43 5.04
C VAL A 787 33.75 -26.77 4.06
N HIS A 788 33.34 -28.04 4.02
CA HIS A 788 32.40 -28.55 3.03
C HIS A 788 31.13 -29.07 3.68
N TYR A 789 30.00 -28.70 3.07
CA TYR A 789 28.67 -29.11 3.51
C TYR A 789 27.97 -29.91 2.41
N LEU A 790 27.23 -30.92 2.86
CA LEU A 790 26.27 -31.66 2.06
C LEU A 790 24.89 -31.54 2.71
N ILE A 791 23.90 -31.13 1.93
CA ILE A 791 22.49 -31.16 2.32
C ILE A 791 21.76 -32.14 1.40
N ARG A 792 21.05 -33.10 1.98
CA ARG A 792 20.22 -34.06 1.25
C ARG A 792 18.75 -33.78 1.51
N PHE A 793 17.93 -34.06 0.51
CA PHE A 793 16.48 -33.94 0.58
C PHE A 793 15.81 -35.13 -0.11
N GLU A 794 14.70 -35.58 0.45
CA GLU A 794 13.89 -36.68 -0.08
C GLU A 794 12.40 -36.31 -0.06
N ASN A 795 11.74 -36.47 -1.21
CA ASN A 795 10.30 -36.28 -1.30
C ASN A 795 9.56 -37.50 -0.72
N THR A 796 9.14 -37.36 0.53
CA THR A 796 8.33 -38.34 1.27
C THR A 796 6.81 -38.10 1.10
N GLY A 797 6.44 -37.23 0.17
CA GLY A 797 5.05 -36.89 -0.13
C GLY A 797 4.28 -37.99 -0.87
N THR A 798 3.13 -37.61 -1.43
CA THR A 798 2.27 -38.53 -2.20
C THR A 798 2.13 -38.13 -3.67
N TYR A 799 2.89 -37.11 -4.09
CA TYR A 799 2.90 -36.56 -5.45
C TYR A 799 4.26 -35.97 -5.79
N LEU A 800 4.50 -35.69 -7.08
CA LEU A 800 5.70 -35.05 -7.58
C LEU A 800 5.84 -33.64 -6.97
N ALA A 801 7.04 -33.29 -6.49
CA ALA A 801 7.35 -31.94 -6.05
C ALA A 801 7.91 -31.14 -7.23
N GLU A 802 7.21 -30.09 -7.66
CA GLU A 802 7.63 -29.32 -8.84
C GLU A 802 8.88 -28.48 -8.51
N ASN A 803 8.87 -27.81 -7.36
CA ASN A 803 9.91 -26.90 -6.93
C ASN A 803 10.45 -27.25 -5.54
N ILE A 804 11.77 -27.22 -5.39
CA ILE A 804 12.44 -27.41 -4.09
C ILE A 804 13.34 -26.22 -3.79
N VAL A 805 13.21 -25.68 -2.57
CA VAL A 805 14.11 -24.64 -2.08
C VAL A 805 14.82 -25.12 -0.83
N VAL A 806 16.15 -25.27 -0.91
CA VAL A 806 17.01 -25.51 0.25
C VAL A 806 17.49 -24.17 0.77
N LYS A 807 16.94 -23.73 1.90
CA LYS A 807 17.28 -22.46 2.56
C LYS A 807 18.24 -22.70 3.71
N ASP A 808 19.36 -21.98 3.70
CA ASP A 808 20.44 -22.07 4.68
C ASP A 808 20.75 -20.67 5.22
N MET A 809 20.71 -20.51 6.56
CA MET A 809 21.01 -19.24 7.23
C MET A 809 22.45 -19.27 7.73
N ILE A 810 23.35 -18.59 7.02
CA ILE A 810 24.79 -18.62 7.33
C ILE A 810 25.11 -17.69 8.51
N ASP A 811 25.90 -18.19 9.46
CA ASP A 811 26.43 -17.40 10.57
C ASP A 811 27.63 -16.56 10.10
N LEU A 812 27.37 -15.29 9.82
CA LEU A 812 28.40 -14.33 9.37
C LEU A 812 29.47 -14.03 10.43
N SER A 813 29.29 -14.47 11.69
CA SER A 813 30.34 -14.38 12.71
C SER A 813 31.36 -15.53 12.61
N LYS A 814 31.06 -16.55 11.80
CA LYS A 814 31.87 -17.76 11.63
C LYS A 814 32.36 -17.95 10.19
N PHE A 815 31.61 -17.47 9.21
CA PHE A 815 31.88 -17.72 7.79
C PHE A 815 31.93 -16.44 6.97
N ASP A 816 32.77 -16.46 5.93
CA ASP A 816 32.78 -15.44 4.88
C ASP A 816 31.83 -15.87 3.74
N ILE A 817 30.63 -15.29 3.70
CA ILE A 817 29.60 -15.62 2.72
C ILE A 817 30.02 -15.35 1.26
N ALA A 818 30.93 -14.41 1.02
CA ALA A 818 31.40 -14.10 -0.33
C ALA A 818 32.19 -15.26 -0.96
N THR A 819 32.67 -16.18 -0.11
CA THR A 819 33.48 -17.34 -0.51
C THR A 819 32.65 -18.60 -0.77
N LEU A 820 31.32 -18.54 -0.61
CA LEU A 820 30.45 -19.70 -0.83
C LEU A 820 30.50 -20.14 -2.30
N VAL A 821 30.86 -21.40 -2.52
CA VAL A 821 30.94 -22.01 -3.85
C VAL A 821 30.20 -23.34 -3.83
N PRO A 822 29.12 -23.50 -4.62
CA PRO A 822 28.51 -24.78 -4.88
C PRO A 822 29.47 -25.72 -5.63
N THR A 823 29.61 -26.95 -5.15
CA THR A 823 30.62 -27.90 -5.67
C THR A 823 30.00 -29.05 -6.47
N SER A 824 28.84 -29.56 -6.08
CA SER A 824 28.11 -30.63 -6.79
C SER A 824 26.63 -30.63 -6.39
N SER A 825 25.75 -31.11 -7.26
CA SER A 825 24.31 -31.27 -6.98
C SER A 825 23.73 -32.47 -7.72
N SER A 826 22.55 -32.94 -7.30
CA SER A 826 21.82 -34.00 -8.03
C SER A 826 21.01 -33.47 -9.22
N HIS A 827 20.54 -32.22 -9.15
CA HIS A 827 19.70 -31.60 -10.17
C HIS A 827 20.22 -30.21 -10.53
N ASN A 828 19.70 -29.63 -11.62
CA ASN A 828 19.95 -28.23 -11.96
C ASN A 828 19.35 -27.31 -10.90
N TYR A 829 20.10 -26.29 -10.51
CA TYR A 829 19.70 -25.31 -9.51
C TYR A 829 20.20 -23.92 -9.88
N THR A 830 19.64 -22.92 -9.22
CA THR A 830 20.22 -21.59 -9.11
C THR A 830 20.46 -21.26 -7.65
N THR A 831 21.47 -20.45 -7.36
CA THR A 831 21.74 -19.99 -5.99
C THR A 831 21.42 -18.51 -5.88
N LYS A 832 20.63 -18.14 -4.88
CA LYS A 832 20.35 -16.77 -4.49
C LYS A 832 20.86 -16.55 -3.07
N ILE A 833 21.64 -15.48 -2.86
CA ILE A 833 22.02 -15.01 -1.53
C ILE A 833 21.36 -13.65 -1.32
N SER A 834 20.53 -13.53 -0.30
CA SER A 834 19.80 -12.29 0.01
C SER A 834 19.86 -11.97 1.49
N ASN A 835 19.53 -10.73 1.85
CA ASN A 835 19.57 -10.22 3.23
C ASN A 835 20.92 -10.46 3.93
N GLY A 836 22.02 -10.48 3.17
CA GLY A 836 23.39 -10.66 3.65
C GLY A 836 23.79 -12.09 4.04
N ASN A 837 22.87 -12.93 4.53
CA ASN A 837 23.22 -14.27 5.04
C ASN A 837 22.23 -15.40 4.71
N LYS A 838 21.14 -15.11 3.99
CA LYS A 838 20.17 -16.13 3.58
C LYS A 838 20.58 -16.70 2.23
N VAL A 839 21.00 -17.97 2.22
CA VAL A 839 21.36 -18.72 1.01
C VAL A 839 20.18 -19.60 0.62
N GLU A 840 19.78 -19.54 -0.65
CA GLU A 840 18.68 -20.30 -1.21
C GLU A 840 19.19 -21.04 -2.45
N PHE A 841 19.21 -22.37 -2.39
CA PHE A 841 19.43 -23.23 -3.54
C PHE A 841 18.05 -23.62 -4.11
N ILE A 842 17.76 -23.11 -5.30
CA ILE A 842 16.43 -23.19 -5.92
C ILE A 842 16.49 -24.20 -7.05
N PHE A 843 15.76 -25.30 -6.88
CA PHE A 843 15.55 -26.35 -7.86
C PHE A 843 14.17 -26.16 -8.49
N GLU A 844 14.12 -25.45 -9.62
CA GLU A 844 12.86 -25.14 -10.30
C GLU A 844 12.49 -26.24 -11.29
N LYS A 845 11.23 -26.68 -11.27
CA LYS A 845 10.63 -27.64 -12.22
C LYS A 845 11.39 -28.95 -12.37
N ILE A 846 12.01 -29.42 -11.29
CA ILE A 846 12.71 -30.71 -11.29
C ILE A 846 11.73 -31.88 -11.25
N ASN A 847 10.48 -31.65 -10.81
CA ASN A 847 9.44 -32.67 -10.70
C ASN A 847 9.94 -33.91 -9.94
N LEU A 848 10.47 -33.69 -8.73
CA LEU A 848 11.09 -34.75 -7.94
C LEU A 848 10.04 -35.83 -7.62
N PRO A 849 10.26 -37.10 -8.05
CA PRO A 849 9.36 -38.21 -7.77
C PRO A 849 9.16 -38.48 -6.28
N PHE A 850 8.17 -39.30 -5.94
CA PHE A 850 7.90 -39.75 -4.56
C PHE A 850 8.08 -41.27 -4.43
N ASP A 851 8.66 -41.93 -5.44
CA ASP A 851 9.00 -43.35 -5.38
C ASP A 851 10.34 -43.59 -4.68
N ASP A 852 10.44 -44.67 -3.90
CA ASP A 852 11.60 -45.01 -3.05
C ASP A 852 12.95 -45.11 -3.79
N ALA A 853 12.96 -45.15 -5.13
CA ALA A 853 14.18 -45.32 -5.91
C ALA A 853 14.76 -44.02 -6.48
N ASN A 854 13.95 -42.96 -6.63
CA ASN A 854 14.35 -41.73 -7.34
C ASN A 854 13.83 -40.44 -6.69
N ASN A 855 13.34 -40.51 -5.45
CA ASN A 855 12.76 -39.38 -4.74
C ASN A 855 13.81 -38.52 -3.98
N ASP A 856 15.09 -38.75 -4.20
CA ASP A 856 16.19 -38.14 -3.48
C ASP A 856 16.95 -37.06 -4.27
N GLY A 857 17.58 -36.15 -3.53
CA GLY A 857 18.45 -35.16 -4.11
C GLY A 857 19.41 -34.56 -3.09
N TYR A 858 20.40 -33.80 -3.59
CA TYR A 858 21.41 -33.18 -2.76
C TYR A 858 21.97 -31.89 -3.36
N ILE A 859 22.52 -31.06 -2.47
CA ILE A 859 23.41 -29.94 -2.81
C ILE A 859 24.65 -29.98 -1.92
N ALA A 860 25.82 -29.88 -2.54
CA ALA A 860 27.10 -29.75 -1.87
C ALA A 860 27.71 -28.38 -2.15
N PHE A 861 28.29 -27.76 -1.13
CA PHE A 861 28.96 -26.47 -1.25
C PHE A 861 30.12 -26.37 -0.25
N LYS A 862 31.04 -25.45 -0.53
CA LYS A 862 32.14 -25.10 0.36
C LYS A 862 32.06 -23.62 0.74
N ILE A 863 32.53 -23.28 1.93
CA ILE A 863 32.59 -21.90 2.44
C ILE A 863 33.79 -21.73 3.36
N LYS A 864 34.47 -20.58 3.31
CA LYS A 864 35.60 -20.29 4.21
C LYS A 864 35.13 -19.93 5.60
N THR A 865 35.79 -20.50 6.59
CA THR A 865 35.70 -20.04 7.96
C THR A 865 36.44 -18.71 8.13
N LEU A 866 36.08 -17.91 9.14
CA LEU A 866 36.76 -16.65 9.38
C LEU A 866 38.13 -16.88 10.06
N PRO A 867 39.20 -16.16 9.64
CA PRO A 867 40.51 -16.21 10.31
C PRO A 867 40.50 -15.75 11.78
N THR A 868 39.40 -15.16 12.24
CA THR A 868 39.21 -14.71 13.63
C THR A 868 38.88 -15.84 14.60
N LEU A 869 38.56 -17.03 14.10
CA LEU A 869 38.26 -18.21 14.92
C LEU A 869 39.51 -18.78 15.61
N LYS A 870 39.30 -19.56 16.67
CA LYS A 870 40.35 -20.14 17.52
C LYS A 870 40.07 -21.60 17.83
N VAL A 871 41.12 -22.32 18.23
CA VAL A 871 40.99 -23.68 18.77
C VAL A 871 40.01 -23.68 19.95
N GLY A 872 39.02 -24.58 19.90
CA GLY A 872 37.90 -24.67 20.83
C GLY A 872 36.61 -24.02 20.32
N ASP A 873 36.67 -23.13 19.33
CA ASP A 873 35.46 -22.56 18.71
C ASP A 873 34.67 -23.65 17.98
N THR A 874 33.34 -23.51 18.03
CA THR A 874 32.39 -24.40 17.37
C THR A 874 31.49 -23.57 16.45
N PHE A 875 31.21 -24.09 15.26
CA PHE A 875 30.15 -23.59 14.40
C PHE A 875 29.06 -24.65 14.24
N THR A 876 27.81 -24.21 14.19
CA THR A 876 26.65 -25.09 14.02
C THR A 876 25.82 -24.61 12.84
N ASN A 877 25.27 -25.55 12.07
CA ASN A 877 24.45 -25.19 10.93
C ASN A 877 23.32 -26.22 10.71
N ASP A 878 22.15 -25.74 10.29
CA ASP A 878 20.97 -26.51 9.88
C ASP A 878 20.36 -25.86 8.63
N ALA A 879 19.48 -26.55 7.91
CA ALA A 879 18.83 -26.04 6.71
C ALA A 879 17.32 -26.31 6.75
N SER A 880 16.55 -25.51 6.02
CA SER A 880 15.12 -25.68 5.81
C SER A 880 14.85 -26.06 4.36
N ILE A 881 14.19 -27.18 4.13
CA ILE A 881 13.87 -27.70 2.79
C ILE A 881 12.38 -27.49 2.55
N TYR A 882 12.05 -26.69 1.54
CA TYR A 882 10.67 -26.41 1.13
C TYR A 882 10.34 -27.23 -0.11
N PHE A 883 9.24 -27.96 -0.06
CA PHE A 883 8.66 -28.67 -1.20
C PHE A 883 7.38 -27.93 -1.62
N ASP A 884 7.42 -27.26 -2.77
CA ASP A 884 6.36 -26.40 -3.27
C ASP A 884 5.88 -25.37 -2.22
N TYR A 885 4.61 -25.46 -1.81
CA TYR A 885 3.95 -24.52 -0.88
C TYR A 885 3.84 -25.06 0.55
N ASN A 886 4.51 -26.18 0.85
CA ASN A 886 4.40 -26.84 2.16
C ASN A 886 5.32 -26.19 3.21
N PHE A 887 5.00 -26.46 4.48
CA PHE A 887 5.90 -26.14 5.59
C PHE A 887 7.26 -26.81 5.40
N PRO A 888 8.37 -26.15 5.78
CA PRO A 888 9.70 -26.70 5.56
C PRO A 888 9.99 -27.89 6.47
N ILE A 889 10.72 -28.86 5.92
CA ILE A 889 11.41 -29.88 6.71
C ILE A 889 12.74 -29.27 7.14
N VAL A 890 12.96 -29.16 8.46
CA VAL A 890 14.22 -28.66 9.02
C VAL A 890 15.16 -29.85 9.22
N THR A 891 16.37 -29.77 8.67
CA THR A 891 17.38 -30.83 8.80
C THR A 891 17.85 -30.98 10.26
N ASN A 892 18.62 -32.04 10.54
CA ASN A 892 19.43 -32.08 11.75
C ASN A 892 20.37 -30.86 11.85
N LYS A 893 20.78 -30.54 13.07
CA LYS A 893 21.80 -29.52 13.36
C LYS A 893 23.18 -30.17 13.41
N THR A 894 24.03 -29.86 12.44
CA THR A 894 25.42 -30.32 12.42
C THR A 894 26.33 -29.33 13.15
N ALA A 895 27.38 -29.84 13.82
CA ALA A 895 28.30 -29.04 14.62
C ALA A 895 29.73 -29.55 14.46
N SER A 896 30.69 -28.63 14.27
CA SER A 896 32.11 -28.96 14.16
C SER A 896 32.94 -28.05 15.07
N THR A 897 33.90 -28.63 15.77
CA THR A 897 34.79 -27.91 16.71
C THR A 897 36.26 -28.03 16.28
N PHE A 898 36.98 -26.91 16.29
CA PHE A 898 38.43 -26.90 16.08
C PHE A 898 39.16 -27.51 17.28
N LYS A 899 39.84 -28.65 17.12
CA LYS A 899 40.63 -29.27 18.20
C LYS A 899 41.96 -29.81 17.69
N ILE A 900 42.99 -29.70 18.53
CA ILE A 900 44.25 -30.42 18.34
C ILE A 900 44.02 -31.87 18.77
N LEU A 901 44.12 -32.83 17.84
CA LEU A 901 44.14 -34.25 18.18
C LEU A 901 45.48 -34.57 18.83
N GLY A 902 45.52 -34.72 20.15
CA GLY A 902 46.72 -35.13 20.85
C GLY A 902 47.04 -36.60 20.57
N THR A 903 48.27 -36.90 20.14
CA THR A 903 48.85 -38.22 20.45
C THR A 903 48.95 -38.31 21.97
N SER A 904 48.41 -39.37 22.57
CA SER A 904 48.25 -39.49 24.02
C SER A 904 49.60 -39.57 24.76
N ASP A 905 50.19 -38.41 25.06
CA ASP A 905 51.24 -38.26 26.07
C ASP A 905 50.57 -38.05 27.44
N PHE A 906 50.70 -39.03 28.33
CA PHE A 906 50.10 -38.97 29.67
C PHE A 906 51.01 -38.23 30.66
N GLU A 907 50.41 -37.33 31.45
CA GLU A 907 51.07 -36.36 32.33
C GLU A 907 52.03 -37.02 33.35
N PHE A 908 53.33 -36.67 33.30
CA PHE A 908 54.39 -37.33 34.09
C PHE A 908 54.12 -37.32 35.60
N SER A 909 53.69 -36.17 36.15
CA SER A 909 53.45 -35.93 37.59
C SER A 909 52.41 -36.85 38.21
N LYS A 910 51.45 -37.33 37.41
CA LYS A 910 50.40 -38.25 37.88
C LYS A 910 50.96 -39.63 38.20
N TYR A 911 52.00 -40.06 37.48
CA TYR A 911 52.54 -41.41 37.57
C TYR A 911 53.91 -41.47 38.24
N PHE A 912 54.75 -40.46 38.03
CA PHE A 912 56.11 -40.41 38.55
C PHE A 912 56.44 -39.05 39.16
N ASN A 913 57.17 -39.08 40.28
CA ASN A 913 57.76 -37.90 40.89
C ASN A 913 59.27 -38.06 40.96
N ILE A 914 60.01 -37.00 40.61
CA ILE A 914 61.47 -36.97 40.66
C ILE A 914 62.00 -35.99 41.69
N TYR A 915 63.00 -36.40 42.48
CA TYR A 915 63.60 -35.53 43.50
C TYR A 915 65.01 -36.01 43.94
N PRO A 916 65.85 -35.11 44.48
CA PRO A 916 65.68 -33.66 44.49
C PRO A 916 65.79 -33.09 43.07
N ASN A 917 65.05 -32.03 42.77
CA ASN A 917 65.17 -31.27 41.52
C ASN A 917 65.18 -29.77 41.88
N PRO A 918 66.32 -29.07 41.82
CA PRO A 918 67.58 -29.48 41.19
C PRO A 918 68.33 -30.63 41.91
N VAL A 919 69.00 -31.49 41.15
CA VAL A 919 69.76 -32.66 41.62
C VAL A 919 71.27 -32.39 41.60
N LYS A 920 72.00 -32.94 42.58
CA LYS A 920 73.47 -32.94 42.58
C LYS A 920 74.02 -34.26 42.05
N ASP A 921 73.86 -35.37 42.75
CA ASP A 921 74.53 -36.63 42.36
C ASP A 921 73.54 -37.73 41.96
N VAL A 922 72.43 -37.89 42.66
CA VAL A 922 71.46 -38.98 42.42
C VAL A 922 70.04 -38.43 42.32
N LEU A 923 69.34 -38.74 41.21
CA LEU A 923 67.95 -38.38 40.96
C LEU A 923 67.05 -39.57 41.29
N ASN A 924 66.17 -39.44 42.28
CA ASN A 924 65.21 -40.47 42.66
C ASN A 924 63.94 -40.36 41.83
N ILE A 925 63.30 -41.50 41.54
CA ILE A 925 62.09 -41.64 40.72
C ILE A 925 61.09 -42.52 41.48
N ASN A 926 60.12 -41.88 42.13
CA ASN A 926 59.02 -42.57 42.80
C ASN A 926 57.85 -42.77 41.84
N SER A 927 57.26 -43.97 41.83
CA SER A 927 56.01 -44.25 41.13
C SER A 927 54.83 -44.01 42.07
N ASN A 928 53.83 -43.24 41.62
CA ASN A 928 52.61 -42.93 42.38
C ASN A 928 51.47 -43.92 42.09
N THR A 929 51.67 -44.88 41.18
CA THR A 929 50.67 -45.88 40.74
C THR A 929 51.33 -47.22 40.37
N SER A 930 50.54 -48.25 40.06
CA SER A 930 50.98 -49.61 39.68
C SER A 930 51.52 -49.75 38.24
N VAL A 931 51.93 -48.65 37.60
CA VAL A 931 52.48 -48.65 36.23
C VAL A 931 53.94 -49.11 36.22
N GLU A 932 54.28 -50.08 35.38
CA GLU A 932 55.62 -50.68 35.30
C GLU A 932 56.56 -49.87 34.40
N LYS A 933 57.76 -49.53 34.90
CA LYS A 933 58.82 -48.85 34.16
C LYS A 933 59.62 -49.85 33.33
N LYS A 934 59.65 -49.73 32.01
CA LYS A 934 60.45 -50.62 31.14
C LYS A 934 61.86 -50.08 30.88
N SER A 935 62.01 -48.78 30.62
CA SER A 935 63.32 -48.16 30.40
C SER A 935 63.28 -46.66 30.69
N ILE A 936 64.43 -46.07 31.01
CA ILE A 936 64.57 -44.65 31.30
C ILE A 936 65.70 -44.06 30.45
N TYR A 937 65.47 -42.88 29.88
CA TYR A 937 66.41 -42.16 29.04
C TYR A 937 66.54 -40.73 29.55
N ILE A 938 67.76 -40.21 29.66
CA ILE A 938 68.02 -38.80 29.94
C ILE A 938 68.62 -38.18 28.70
N TYR A 939 68.02 -37.08 28.27
CA TYR A 939 68.43 -36.28 27.13
C TYR A 939 69.01 -34.95 27.61
N ASP A 940 70.02 -34.45 26.91
CA ASP A 940 70.43 -33.05 27.03
C ASP A 940 69.44 -32.10 26.31
N VAL A 941 69.70 -30.80 26.36
CA VAL A 941 68.86 -29.77 25.72
C VAL A 941 68.88 -29.82 24.18
N LEU A 942 69.83 -30.53 23.56
CA LEU A 942 69.90 -30.71 22.12
C LEU A 942 69.18 -31.99 21.67
N GLY A 943 68.62 -32.77 22.60
CA GLY A 943 67.91 -34.01 22.32
C GLY A 943 68.82 -35.22 22.15
N GLN A 944 70.10 -35.14 22.57
CA GLN A 944 71.01 -36.28 22.56
C GLN A 944 70.83 -37.12 23.84
N ILE A 945 70.78 -38.45 23.72
CA ILE A 945 70.72 -39.35 24.88
C ILE A 945 72.08 -39.34 25.59
N VAL A 946 72.11 -38.85 26.83
CA VAL A 946 73.31 -38.81 27.68
C VAL A 946 73.35 -39.95 28.69
N ILE A 947 72.19 -40.49 29.09
CA ILE A 947 72.08 -41.70 29.92
C ILE A 947 70.92 -42.55 29.41
N ALA A 948 71.12 -43.86 29.28
CA ALA A 948 70.07 -44.84 28.98
C ALA A 948 70.12 -45.98 30.00
N VAL A 949 68.97 -46.29 30.59
CA VAL A 949 68.77 -47.38 31.55
C VAL A 949 67.72 -48.33 30.98
N PRO A 950 68.13 -49.38 30.24
CA PRO A 950 67.21 -50.43 29.82
C PRO A 950 66.80 -51.30 31.02
N ASN A 951 65.61 -51.92 30.96
CA ASN A 951 65.06 -52.83 31.99
C ASN A 951 64.92 -52.18 33.39
N ALA A 952 64.33 -50.98 33.43
CA ALA A 952 64.29 -50.12 34.61
C ALA A 952 63.16 -50.45 35.62
N GLU A 953 62.63 -51.67 35.61
CA GLU A 953 61.44 -52.09 36.38
C GLU A 953 61.64 -51.85 37.89
N ASN A 954 62.83 -52.17 38.40
CA ASN A 954 63.18 -52.03 39.82
C ASN A 954 64.03 -50.79 40.13
N ASN A 955 64.30 -49.90 39.16
CA ASN A 955 65.17 -48.75 39.37
C ASN A 955 64.42 -47.60 40.04
N SER A 956 64.69 -47.34 41.33
CA SER A 956 64.12 -46.20 42.08
C SER A 956 64.97 -44.92 42.02
N ASN A 957 66.18 -44.97 41.46
CA ASN A 957 67.04 -43.81 41.27
C ASN A 957 68.00 -43.95 40.07
N ILE A 958 68.60 -42.83 39.67
CA ILE A 958 69.60 -42.72 38.60
C ILE A 958 70.75 -41.85 39.09
N ASP A 959 71.99 -42.36 38.97
CA ASP A 959 73.21 -41.57 39.17
C ASP A 959 73.43 -40.62 37.99
N VAL A 960 73.40 -39.32 38.30
CA VAL A 960 73.57 -38.21 37.35
C VAL A 960 74.80 -37.37 37.68
N SER A 961 75.68 -37.84 38.58
CA SER A 961 76.87 -37.13 39.06
C SER A 961 77.84 -36.74 37.92
N LYS A 962 77.89 -37.55 36.86
CA LYS A 962 78.74 -37.33 35.67
C LYS A 962 78.17 -36.32 34.67
N LEU A 963 76.91 -35.89 34.84
CA LEU A 963 76.31 -34.88 33.96
C LEU A 963 76.83 -33.48 34.31
N SER A 964 77.15 -32.68 33.30
CA SER A 964 77.52 -31.27 33.47
C SER A 964 76.34 -30.47 34.05
N LYS A 965 76.62 -29.37 34.75
CA LYS A 965 75.55 -28.49 35.27
C LYS A 965 74.67 -27.98 34.12
N GLY A 966 73.35 -28.11 34.24
CA GLY A 966 72.45 -27.76 33.15
C GLY A 966 71.06 -28.37 33.27
N ASN A 967 70.26 -28.15 32.22
CA ASN A 967 68.91 -28.68 32.09
C ASN A 967 68.94 -30.01 31.33
N TYR A 968 68.17 -30.98 31.81
CA TYR A 968 68.03 -32.29 31.17
C TYR A 968 66.57 -32.72 31.12
N ILE A 969 66.22 -33.59 30.19
CA ILE A 969 64.88 -34.20 30.08
C ILE A 969 65.00 -35.68 30.42
N ILE A 970 64.26 -36.14 31.40
CA ILE A 970 64.10 -37.57 31.68
C ILE A 970 62.84 -38.08 30.99
N LYS A 971 62.97 -39.12 30.16
CA LYS A 971 61.88 -39.82 29.47
C LYS A 971 61.82 -41.25 29.96
N ILE A 972 60.66 -41.69 30.44
CA ILE A 972 60.42 -43.03 30.96
C ILE A 972 59.46 -43.75 30.01
N LYS A 973 59.85 -44.93 29.54
CA LYS A 973 58.98 -45.86 28.81
C LYS A 973 58.32 -46.80 29.81
N THR A 974 57.01 -46.93 29.76
CA THR A 974 56.23 -47.85 30.58
C THR A 974 55.55 -48.93 29.74
N ASN A 975 54.79 -49.82 30.36
CA ASN A 975 53.88 -50.72 29.66
C ASN A 975 52.71 -49.99 28.96
N SER A 976 52.39 -48.74 29.35
CA SER A 976 51.26 -47.96 28.81
C SER A 976 51.65 -46.81 27.87
N GLY A 977 52.95 -46.57 27.62
CA GLY A 977 53.40 -45.51 26.72
C GLY A 977 54.70 -44.84 27.15
N PHE A 978 54.91 -43.60 26.73
CA PHE A 978 56.04 -42.78 27.16
C PHE A 978 55.55 -41.59 27.99
N THR A 979 56.40 -41.12 28.90
CA THR A 979 56.20 -39.85 29.60
C THR A 979 57.55 -39.19 29.84
N ALA A 980 57.60 -37.86 29.89
CA ALA A 980 58.84 -37.12 30.10
C ALA A 980 58.65 -35.90 31.00
N THR A 981 59.70 -35.54 31.73
CA THR A 981 59.76 -34.28 32.47
C THR A 981 61.17 -33.70 32.47
N LYS A 982 61.30 -32.44 32.85
CA LYS A 982 62.58 -31.72 32.93
C LYS A 982 63.15 -31.75 34.34
N PHE A 983 64.46 -31.93 34.47
CA PHE A 983 65.18 -31.72 35.73
C PHE A 983 66.45 -30.89 35.54
N ILE A 984 66.91 -30.27 36.62
CA ILE A 984 68.08 -29.38 36.64
C ILE A 984 69.20 -30.08 37.39
N LYS A 985 70.36 -30.24 36.75
CA LYS A 985 71.61 -30.72 37.39
C LYS A 985 72.41 -29.52 37.90
N ASN A 986 72.66 -29.48 39.20
CA ASN A 986 73.41 -28.42 39.90
C ASN A 986 74.90 -28.70 40.03
#